data_AF-A0A6L5E270-F1
#
_entry.id   AF-A0A6L5E270-F1
#
_cell.length_a   1.000
_cell.length_b   1.000
_cell.length_c   1.000
_cell.angle_alpha   90.00
_cell.angle_beta   90.00
_cell.angle_gamma   90.00
#
_symmetry.space_group_name_H-M   'P 1'
#
loop_
_entity.id
_entity.type
_entity.pdbx_description
1 polymer ?
#
loop_
_entity_poly.entity_id
_entity_poly.type
_entity_poly.pdbx_seq_one_letter_code
_entity_poly.pdbx_strand_id
1 'polypeptide(L)'
;MSNQFYKIIGLFTILLIVNFNVQASEKSNRKQRKAEKAAIEFAEQVSSDFRYKFKLDSLLLNPNRMEIVVYMNSVFSYIPFRNETVEQYKVNLQKNLGRKFRNYFVRIETMGMPIEDLIPNFYREDAIAKDRLSPLKDKKQALVRKLSSNSNLNRGLQGNHIALWHSHGWYYDNTLDRWEWQRARVFTTVEDLWSMEFVVPYIAPMLENAGAVTLFPRERDVQKNELIVDADWSSGNSEYKEIGNWEVNTLKGFANKYPFYLEGENPFNLGNSKQIEASENSTSTVQYIPEIPQKGEYAVYVSYSSDDDNVTDAHYSVHHSGGTSDFLVNQSMGGKTWIYLGTFLFEEGKNPEMGMVELSNQSKEQGNWVSADAVRFGGGMGNIARGTNAELENLKSERNNLGFEMDSSVWQKYTSNRPRYHEAARYYLQYAGMPDSIVYSINKDYKADYSNRGKDAAKFQKKEEGKTDYKDDYMSRGEWVDYLIGAPSGPTKQVDVKGLSVPVDMALAFHTDAGITPNDKIIGTLAIYNTTRGDTDIFPNGQSKWASRDLCDIVQTQVVNDIKKLYEPKWSRRGMWNKQYSESYRPKVPTMLSEMLSHQNFADMYQAMDPKFKFDVSRAYYKGILKFLSNQDGRDYVVQPLPVNYFKIDETDKGIRLSWKAVDDELEVTAKPEKYKIYTRINDRGFDNGILVSDSFYEIKNIESNVIYSFKVTAINDGGESFPSEILAYCKSENGKQPVLIVNGFDRVSAPQGFDDGKYAGFMSSVDEGVAYKRNIAYVGDQYDLDRKSKWKDDDACGHGSSYADLEDKIIPGNSFDYPYVHGEAIKASGYGFISMSDEAFEEQEWNSEQYFALDLLFGEEKTTSRIYGLENKDFIIYTPKMRKAIKKYILSKDAKMILSGAYIGTDVELCGDSLVKEFTEKELHYQFRTNYASKSGMVSHPNEVREDFDGNYRFETGYDQNIYKVEAPDAIEPVGKNTSVFLRYSKNTKSAGVLFNGDYKSVIMGFPFETIETEAERIEMMSKILKFFNKEKK
;
A
#
# COMPACT_ATOMS: atom_id res chain seq x y z
N MET A 1 -12.20 69.38 -72.04
CA MET A 1 -13.22 68.50 -71.41
C MET A 1 -12.68 67.13 -70.94
N SER A 2 -11.36 66.84 -70.93
CA SER A 2 -10.88 65.51 -70.50
C SER A 2 -10.42 65.41 -69.03
N ASN A 3 -10.06 66.50 -68.35
CA ASN A 3 -9.39 66.41 -67.04
C ASN A 3 -10.34 66.39 -65.80
N GLN A 4 -11.60 66.82 -65.95
CA GLN A 4 -12.61 66.75 -64.87
C GLN A 4 -13.29 65.38 -64.79
N PHE A 5 -13.42 64.67 -65.92
CA PHE A 5 -14.11 63.38 -65.97
C PHE A 5 -13.32 62.27 -65.25
N TYR A 6 -11.98 62.23 -65.40
CA TYR A 6 -11.13 61.28 -64.69
C TYR A 6 -11.04 61.52 -63.18
N LYS A 7 -11.16 62.78 -62.71
CA LYS A 7 -11.18 63.10 -61.27
C LYS A 7 -12.48 62.65 -60.59
N ILE A 8 -13.62 62.74 -61.29
CA ILE A 8 -14.92 62.31 -60.77
C ILE A 8 -15.01 60.78 -60.74
N ILE A 9 -14.48 60.08 -61.76
CA ILE A 9 -14.38 58.61 -61.77
C ILE A 9 -13.43 58.12 -60.66
N GLY A 10 -12.29 58.79 -60.45
CA GLY A 10 -11.37 58.48 -59.36
C GLY A 10 -12.02 58.62 -57.97
N LEU A 11 -12.79 59.69 -57.74
CA LEU A 11 -13.51 59.89 -56.47
C LEU A 11 -14.62 58.85 -56.26
N PHE A 12 -15.40 58.52 -57.29
CA PHE A 12 -16.43 57.48 -57.24
C PHE A 12 -15.83 56.10 -56.98
N THR A 13 -14.68 55.79 -57.59
CA THR A 13 -13.98 54.51 -57.39
C THR A 13 -13.42 54.40 -55.97
N ILE A 14 -12.87 55.48 -55.42
CA ILE A 14 -12.41 55.53 -54.02
C ILE A 14 -13.58 55.41 -53.03
N LEU A 15 -14.70 56.12 -53.26
CA LEU A 15 -15.92 56.02 -52.42
C LEU A 15 -16.58 54.64 -52.51
N LEU A 16 -16.57 53.99 -53.67
CA LEU A 16 -17.00 52.60 -53.83
C LEU A 16 -16.06 51.65 -53.09
N ILE A 17 -14.74 51.78 -53.23
CA ILE A 17 -13.76 50.94 -52.53
C ILE A 17 -13.87 51.11 -51.01
N VAL A 18 -14.06 52.34 -50.51
CA VAL A 18 -14.24 52.62 -49.08
C VAL A 18 -15.57 52.03 -48.56
N ASN A 19 -16.68 52.17 -49.29
CA ASN A 19 -17.96 51.55 -48.90
C ASN A 19 -17.95 50.02 -48.99
N PHE A 20 -17.26 49.44 -49.98
CA PHE A 20 -17.05 47.99 -50.08
C PHE A 20 -16.20 47.47 -48.92
N ASN A 21 -15.15 48.21 -48.52
CA ASN A 21 -14.32 47.86 -47.35
C ASN A 21 -15.08 47.98 -46.03
N VAL A 22 -15.96 48.97 -45.87
CA VAL A 22 -16.83 49.11 -44.68
C VAL A 22 -17.89 48.00 -44.62
N GLN A 23 -18.58 47.69 -45.71
CA GLN A 23 -19.54 46.57 -45.76
C GLN A 23 -18.87 45.20 -45.61
N ALA A 24 -17.66 45.00 -46.15
CA ALA A 24 -16.87 43.79 -45.96
C ALA A 24 -16.41 43.64 -44.50
N SER A 25 -15.97 44.73 -43.87
CA SER A 25 -15.64 44.80 -42.44
C SER A 25 -16.84 44.48 -41.54
N GLU A 26 -18.01 45.08 -41.80
CA GLU A 26 -19.24 44.80 -41.05
C GLU A 26 -19.76 43.36 -41.24
N LYS A 27 -19.70 42.82 -42.46
CA LYS A 27 -20.04 41.41 -42.73
C LYS A 27 -19.06 40.44 -42.07
N SER A 28 -17.77 40.78 -42.04
CA SER A 28 -16.73 40.02 -41.33
C SER A 28 -17.00 40.00 -39.83
N ASN A 29 -17.25 41.18 -39.22
CA ASN A 29 -17.61 41.32 -37.81
C ASN A 29 -18.90 40.56 -37.45
N ARG A 30 -19.89 40.52 -38.35
CA ARG A 30 -21.14 39.75 -38.14
C ARG A 30 -20.91 38.24 -38.20
N LYS A 31 -20.01 37.76 -39.06
CA LYS A 31 -19.63 36.33 -39.10
C LYS A 31 -18.84 35.94 -37.85
N GLN A 32 -17.87 36.77 -37.45
CA GLN A 32 -17.09 36.59 -36.22
C GLN A 32 -18.00 36.46 -34.99
N ARG A 33 -18.88 37.44 -34.74
CA ARG A 33 -19.84 37.41 -33.61
C ARG A 33 -20.74 36.17 -33.62
N LYS A 34 -21.13 35.69 -34.81
CA LYS A 34 -21.95 34.48 -34.92
C LYS A 34 -21.14 33.22 -34.54
N ALA A 35 -19.89 33.13 -35.00
CA ALA A 35 -19.01 32.03 -34.64
C ALA A 35 -18.69 32.04 -33.14
N GLU A 36 -18.40 33.21 -32.56
CA GLU A 36 -18.19 33.37 -31.11
C GLU A 36 -19.40 32.95 -30.30
N LYS A 37 -20.61 33.38 -30.67
CA LYS A 37 -21.83 32.96 -29.98
C LYS A 37 -22.01 31.44 -30.02
N ALA A 38 -21.78 30.80 -31.16
CA ALA A 38 -21.88 29.35 -31.30
C ALA A 38 -20.82 28.61 -30.46
N ALA A 39 -19.60 29.16 -30.35
CA ALA A 39 -18.55 28.61 -29.52
C ALA A 39 -18.84 28.76 -28.01
N ILE A 40 -19.45 29.88 -27.59
CA ILE A 40 -19.93 30.06 -26.20
C ILE A 40 -21.05 29.06 -25.89
N GLU A 41 -22.04 28.92 -26.78
CA GLU A 41 -23.12 27.93 -26.63
C GLU A 41 -22.57 26.51 -26.55
N PHE A 42 -21.56 26.18 -27.37
CA PHE A 42 -20.84 24.90 -27.27
C PHE A 42 -20.16 24.72 -25.91
N ALA A 43 -19.42 25.73 -25.44
CA ALA A 43 -18.74 25.67 -24.14
C ALA A 43 -19.73 25.44 -22.98
N GLU A 44 -20.88 26.11 -23.00
CA GLU A 44 -21.95 25.94 -22.02
C GLU A 44 -22.59 24.54 -22.08
N GLN A 45 -22.85 24.02 -23.29
CA GLN A 45 -23.37 22.68 -23.49
C GLN A 45 -22.44 21.61 -22.92
N VAL A 46 -21.15 21.66 -23.28
CA VAL A 46 -20.18 20.68 -22.78
C VAL A 46 -19.97 20.81 -21.28
N SER A 47 -20.07 22.02 -20.71
CA SER A 47 -19.98 22.25 -19.26
C SER A 47 -21.15 21.67 -18.45
N SER A 48 -22.23 21.20 -19.08
CA SER A 48 -23.40 20.69 -18.37
C SER A 48 -23.17 19.29 -17.79
N ASP A 49 -22.30 18.50 -18.43
CA ASP A 49 -22.01 17.11 -18.03
C ASP A 49 -20.87 17.01 -17.01
N PHE A 50 -20.22 18.12 -16.67
CA PHE A 50 -19.04 18.14 -15.80
C PHE A 50 -19.20 19.11 -14.62
N ARG A 51 -18.46 18.81 -13.55
CA ARG A 51 -18.31 19.71 -12.38
C ARG A 51 -17.65 21.04 -12.75
N TYR A 52 -16.95 21.09 -13.86
CA TYR A 52 -16.17 22.24 -14.32
C TYR A 52 -16.95 23.11 -15.30
N LYS A 53 -16.71 24.42 -15.25
CA LYS A 53 -17.23 25.37 -16.23
C LYS A 53 -16.14 25.69 -17.27
N PHE A 54 -16.35 25.21 -18.48
CA PHE A 54 -15.52 25.50 -19.64
C PHE A 54 -15.94 26.84 -20.24
N LYS A 55 -14.96 27.60 -20.71
CA LYS A 55 -15.19 28.93 -21.28
C LYS A 55 -14.43 29.07 -22.58
N LEU A 56 -15.03 29.78 -23.53
CA LEU A 56 -14.33 30.30 -24.68
C LEU A 56 -13.28 31.32 -24.19
N ASP A 57 -12.03 31.13 -24.57
CA ASP A 57 -10.95 32.09 -24.35
C ASP A 57 -10.84 33.04 -25.55
N SER A 58 -10.69 32.48 -26.75
CA SER A 58 -10.70 33.25 -28.00
C SER A 58 -11.16 32.41 -29.20
N LEU A 59 -11.38 33.07 -30.35
CA LEU A 59 -11.77 32.40 -31.59
C LEU A 59 -11.06 33.02 -32.79
N LEU A 60 -10.43 32.19 -33.61
CA LEU A 60 -9.85 32.57 -34.89
C LEU A 60 -10.73 32.09 -36.03
N LEU A 61 -11.36 33.02 -36.75
CA LEU A 61 -12.06 32.74 -38.00
C LEU A 61 -11.13 33.09 -39.17
N ASN A 62 -10.80 32.10 -40.00
CA ASN A 62 -10.04 32.30 -41.22
C ASN A 62 -10.93 32.00 -42.46
N PRO A 63 -11.58 33.02 -43.04
CA PRO A 63 -12.45 32.83 -44.20
C PRO A 63 -11.71 32.31 -45.44
N ASN A 64 -10.43 32.64 -45.60
CA ASN A 64 -9.64 32.27 -46.79
C ASN A 64 -9.27 30.79 -46.78
N ARG A 65 -8.94 30.26 -45.59
CA ARG A 65 -8.66 28.82 -45.40
C ARG A 65 -9.91 28.00 -45.11
N MET A 66 -11.07 28.65 -45.00
CA MET A 66 -12.31 28.05 -44.49
C MET A 66 -12.04 27.31 -43.17
N GLU A 67 -11.38 27.97 -42.21
CA GLU A 67 -11.01 27.38 -40.92
C GLU A 67 -11.58 28.20 -39.76
N ILE A 68 -12.03 27.51 -38.71
CA ILE A 68 -12.39 28.10 -37.43
C ILE A 68 -11.60 27.36 -36.34
N VAL A 69 -10.80 28.11 -35.58
CA VAL A 69 -10.13 27.60 -34.39
C VAL A 69 -10.79 28.19 -33.16
N VAL A 70 -11.29 27.31 -32.29
CA VAL A 70 -11.92 27.67 -31.01
C VAL A 70 -10.93 27.39 -29.90
N TYR A 71 -10.46 28.44 -29.23
CA TYR A 71 -9.55 28.34 -28.09
C TYR A 71 -10.35 28.31 -26.80
N MET A 72 -10.32 27.17 -26.12
CA MET A 72 -10.97 26.93 -24.84
C MET A 72 -9.99 27.20 -23.70
N ASN A 73 -10.50 27.71 -22.58
CA ASN A 73 -9.69 27.91 -21.38
C ASN A 73 -9.06 26.59 -20.89
N SER A 74 -8.00 26.70 -20.08
CA SER A 74 -7.25 25.54 -19.56
C SER A 74 -8.07 24.53 -18.76
N VAL A 75 -9.20 24.95 -18.18
CA VAL A 75 -10.11 24.05 -17.45
C VAL A 75 -10.70 22.97 -18.37
N PHE A 76 -10.81 23.23 -19.68
CA PHE A 76 -11.26 22.21 -20.63
C PHE A 76 -10.27 21.04 -20.75
N SER A 77 -8.99 21.24 -20.43
CA SER A 77 -7.99 20.16 -20.43
C SER A 77 -8.08 19.23 -19.21
N TYR A 78 -8.95 19.53 -18.24
CA TYR A 78 -9.09 18.75 -17.01
C TYR A 78 -9.77 17.40 -17.23
N ILE A 79 -10.47 17.22 -18.34
CA ILE A 79 -11.17 15.98 -18.70
C ILE A 79 -10.32 15.10 -19.61
N PRO A 80 -10.54 13.77 -19.61
CA PRO A 80 -9.93 12.89 -20.60
C PRO A 80 -10.52 13.13 -21.98
N PHE A 81 -9.70 12.98 -23.03
CA PHE A 81 -10.13 13.00 -24.43
C PHE A 81 -9.89 11.63 -25.07
N ARG A 82 -10.84 11.19 -25.88
CA ARG A 82 -10.79 9.96 -26.69
C ARG A 82 -11.26 10.27 -28.11
N ASN A 83 -10.85 9.49 -29.11
CA ASN A 83 -11.20 9.70 -30.52
C ASN A 83 -12.70 9.99 -30.71
N GLU A 84 -13.57 9.14 -30.16
CA GLU A 84 -15.03 9.29 -30.22
C GLU A 84 -15.53 10.61 -29.64
N THR A 85 -15.05 10.98 -28.45
CA THR A 85 -15.46 12.22 -27.76
C THR A 85 -14.97 13.48 -28.47
N VAL A 86 -13.76 13.45 -29.05
CA VAL A 86 -13.20 14.57 -29.81
C VAL A 86 -14.02 14.82 -31.06
N GLU A 87 -14.34 13.76 -31.82
CA GLU A 87 -15.20 13.87 -33.00
C GLU A 87 -16.61 14.34 -32.62
N GLN A 88 -17.17 13.85 -31.52
CA GLN A 88 -18.45 14.33 -31.01
C GLN A 88 -18.43 15.83 -30.70
N TYR A 89 -17.36 16.34 -30.07
CA TYR A 89 -17.21 17.77 -29.80
C TYR A 89 -17.09 18.60 -31.07
N LYS A 90 -16.31 18.15 -32.06
CA LYS A 90 -16.20 18.79 -33.37
C LYS A 90 -17.56 18.85 -34.08
N VAL A 91 -18.33 17.75 -34.07
CA VAL A 91 -19.68 17.69 -34.65
C VAL A 91 -20.65 18.62 -33.92
N ASN A 92 -20.63 18.64 -32.59
CA ASN A 92 -21.50 19.51 -31.79
C ASN A 92 -21.20 20.99 -32.06
N LEU A 93 -19.92 21.36 -32.13
CA LEU A 93 -19.52 22.72 -32.48
C LEU A 93 -19.93 23.08 -33.92
N GLN A 94 -19.74 22.17 -34.89
CA GLN A 94 -20.16 22.38 -36.28
C GLN A 94 -21.68 22.57 -36.40
N LYS A 95 -22.47 21.83 -35.60
CA LYS A 95 -23.92 21.98 -35.51
C LYS A 95 -24.31 23.37 -34.96
N ASN A 96 -23.66 23.84 -33.90
CA ASN A 96 -23.92 25.16 -33.31
C ASN A 96 -23.54 26.31 -34.26
N LEU A 97 -22.45 26.16 -35.01
CA LEU A 97 -22.03 27.13 -36.04
C LEU A 97 -23.08 27.26 -37.17
N GLY A 98 -23.69 26.12 -37.54
CA GLY A 98 -24.81 26.03 -38.47
C GLY A 98 -24.44 26.25 -39.94
N ARG A 99 -25.46 26.24 -40.82
CA ARG A 99 -25.31 26.16 -42.30
C ARG A 99 -24.30 27.12 -42.94
N LYS A 100 -24.07 28.30 -42.35
CA LYS A 100 -23.15 29.32 -42.89
C LYS A 100 -21.67 28.91 -42.82
N PHE A 101 -21.31 28.03 -41.89
CA PHE A 101 -19.95 27.56 -41.69
C PHE A 101 -19.81 26.07 -42.02
N ARG A 102 -20.80 25.45 -42.68
CA ARG A 102 -20.83 23.99 -42.93
C ARG A 102 -19.60 23.43 -43.65
N ASN A 103 -18.95 24.26 -44.47
CA ASN A 103 -17.76 23.89 -45.24
C ASN A 103 -16.46 24.31 -44.54
N TYR A 104 -16.53 24.92 -43.35
CA TYR A 104 -15.34 25.28 -42.59
C TYR A 104 -14.82 24.06 -41.84
N PHE A 105 -13.51 23.87 -41.88
CA PHE A 105 -12.80 22.98 -40.97
C PHE A 105 -12.79 23.60 -39.58
N VAL A 106 -13.08 22.79 -38.56
CA VAL A 106 -13.17 23.24 -37.18
C VAL A 106 -12.11 22.53 -36.35
N ARG A 107 -11.35 23.33 -35.61
CA ARG A 107 -10.33 22.88 -34.67
C ARG A 107 -10.65 23.44 -33.29
N ILE A 108 -10.56 22.60 -32.28
CA ILE A 108 -10.77 22.99 -30.89
C ILE A 108 -9.43 22.83 -30.18
N GLU A 109 -8.97 23.91 -29.54
CA GLU A 109 -7.70 23.92 -28.82
C GLU A 109 -7.92 24.25 -27.35
N THR A 110 -7.07 23.68 -26.50
CA THR A 110 -6.90 24.11 -25.11
C THR A 110 -5.44 23.92 -24.72
N MET A 111 -4.93 24.75 -23.82
CA MET A 111 -3.50 24.71 -23.43
C MET A 111 -2.54 24.87 -24.63
N GLY A 112 -2.97 25.57 -25.69
CA GLY A 112 -2.18 25.74 -26.91
C GLY A 112 -2.05 24.50 -27.79
N MET A 113 -2.84 23.45 -27.54
CA MET A 113 -2.84 22.21 -28.32
C MET A 113 -4.24 21.86 -28.83
N PRO A 114 -4.36 21.27 -30.03
CA PRO A 114 -5.57 20.56 -30.44
C PRO A 114 -6.00 19.49 -29.43
N ILE A 115 -7.30 19.34 -29.19
CA ILE A 115 -7.80 18.37 -28.19
C ILE A 115 -7.53 16.90 -28.58
N GLU A 116 -7.41 16.60 -29.88
CA GLU A 116 -6.94 15.32 -30.40
C GLU A 116 -5.50 14.99 -29.99
N ASP A 117 -4.64 16.01 -29.87
CA ASP A 117 -3.27 15.81 -29.40
C ASP A 117 -3.22 15.55 -27.89
N LEU A 118 -4.28 15.84 -27.15
CA LEU A 118 -4.40 15.53 -25.73
C LEU A 118 -4.87 14.09 -25.46
N ILE A 119 -5.00 13.26 -26.50
CA ILE A 119 -5.25 11.83 -26.32
C ILE A 119 -3.91 11.13 -26.00
N PRO A 120 -3.79 10.38 -24.88
CA PRO A 120 -2.59 9.62 -24.57
C PRO A 120 -2.29 8.57 -25.63
N ASN A 121 -1.01 8.29 -25.89
CA ASN A 121 -0.61 7.27 -26.89
C ASN A 121 -1.32 5.91 -26.71
N PHE A 122 -1.54 5.49 -25.45
CA PHE A 122 -2.26 4.25 -25.12
C PHE A 122 -3.71 4.21 -25.66
N TYR A 123 -4.35 5.35 -25.89
CA TYR A 123 -5.73 5.47 -26.38
C TYR A 123 -5.82 6.02 -27.81
N ARG A 124 -4.68 6.17 -28.52
CA ARG A 124 -4.67 6.65 -29.91
C ARG A 124 -4.84 5.49 -30.88
N GLU A 125 -5.68 5.69 -31.89
CA GLU A 125 -5.77 4.80 -33.06
C GLU A 125 -4.95 5.34 -34.26
N ASP A 126 -4.62 6.64 -34.24
CA ASP A 126 -3.84 7.34 -35.26
C ASP A 126 -2.31 7.29 -35.00
N ALA A 127 -1.54 8.15 -35.68
CA ALA A 127 -0.10 8.26 -35.49
C ALA A 127 0.29 8.58 -34.04
N ILE A 128 1.19 7.76 -33.49
CA ILE A 128 1.77 7.89 -32.14
C ILE A 128 2.53 9.22 -32.01
N ALA A 129 2.32 9.94 -30.90
CA ALA A 129 3.13 11.09 -30.51
C ALA A 129 4.51 10.61 -30.02
N LYS A 130 5.48 10.56 -30.93
CA LYS A 130 6.83 10.00 -30.69
C LYS A 130 7.63 10.78 -29.65
N ASP A 131 7.40 12.08 -29.54
CA ASP A 131 8.06 12.97 -28.57
C ASP A 131 7.68 12.62 -27.12
N ARG A 132 6.52 11.98 -26.89
CA ARG A 132 6.07 11.56 -25.55
C ARG A 132 6.61 10.21 -25.09
N LEU A 133 7.22 9.44 -25.99
CA LEU A 133 7.82 8.16 -25.64
C LEU A 133 9.19 8.37 -25.00
N SER A 134 9.55 7.46 -24.11
CA SER A 134 10.91 7.41 -23.56
C SER A 134 11.92 7.21 -24.72
N PRO A 135 12.99 8.02 -24.78
CA PRO A 135 14.06 7.84 -25.75
C PRO A 135 14.97 6.66 -25.38
N LEU A 136 14.96 6.22 -24.12
CA LEU A 136 15.72 5.08 -23.62
C LEU A 136 14.96 3.78 -23.96
N LYS A 137 15.35 3.13 -25.06
CA LYS A 137 14.71 1.89 -25.56
C LYS A 137 15.41 0.60 -25.12
N ASP A 138 16.63 0.69 -24.60
CA ASP A 138 17.40 -0.47 -24.19
C ASP A 138 16.93 -0.97 -22.81
N LYS A 139 16.95 -2.30 -22.62
CA LYS A 139 16.61 -2.94 -21.34
C LYS A 139 17.64 -2.52 -20.28
N LYS A 140 17.32 -1.49 -19.51
CA LYS A 140 18.06 -1.09 -18.31
C LYS A 140 18.17 -2.30 -17.38
N GLN A 141 19.36 -2.58 -16.86
CA GLN A 141 19.51 -3.61 -15.84
C GLN A 141 18.88 -3.09 -14.53
N ALA A 142 18.09 -3.92 -13.85
CA ALA A 142 17.50 -3.57 -12.57
C ALA A 142 18.58 -3.33 -11.50
N LEU A 143 18.32 -2.42 -10.56
CA LEU A 143 19.22 -2.15 -9.43
C LEU A 143 19.36 -3.37 -8.52
N VAL A 144 18.26 -4.09 -8.31
CA VAL A 144 18.21 -5.34 -7.54
C VAL A 144 17.42 -6.37 -8.35
N ARG A 145 17.93 -7.60 -8.42
CA ARG A 145 17.24 -8.75 -9.02
C ARG A 145 17.23 -9.90 -8.01
N LYS A 146 16.04 -10.33 -7.60
CA LYS A 146 15.86 -11.51 -6.75
C LYS A 146 15.93 -12.78 -7.58
N LEU A 147 16.96 -13.61 -7.39
CA LEU A 147 17.17 -14.84 -8.17
C LEU A 147 16.18 -15.95 -7.81
N SER A 148 15.65 -15.93 -6.59
CA SER A 148 14.64 -16.87 -6.14
C SER A 148 13.20 -16.56 -6.63
N SER A 149 13.03 -15.46 -7.38
CA SER A 149 11.75 -15.08 -8.00
C SER A 149 11.63 -15.61 -9.44
N ASN A 150 10.43 -15.53 -10.05
CA ASN A 150 10.26 -15.93 -11.45
C ASN A 150 11.07 -14.99 -12.36
N SER A 151 12.02 -15.54 -13.13
CA SER A 151 13.00 -14.75 -13.88
C SER A 151 12.48 -14.15 -15.19
N ASN A 152 11.24 -14.47 -15.59
CA ASN A 152 10.70 -14.13 -16.90
C ASN A 152 9.35 -13.39 -16.81
N LEU A 153 9.39 -12.10 -16.45
CA LEU A 153 8.22 -11.21 -16.33
C LEU A 153 8.22 -10.16 -17.47
N ASN A 154 8.47 -10.60 -18.71
CA ASN A 154 8.69 -9.71 -19.87
C ASN A 154 7.48 -8.82 -20.22
N ARG A 155 6.28 -9.16 -19.77
CA ARG A 155 5.05 -8.38 -19.97
C ARG A 155 4.59 -7.66 -18.68
N GLY A 156 5.35 -7.80 -17.60
CA GLY A 156 5.17 -7.12 -16.31
C GLY A 156 5.90 -5.77 -16.26
N LEU A 157 6.65 -5.50 -15.19
CA LEU A 157 7.46 -4.29 -14.96
C LEU A 157 8.96 -4.60 -14.80
N GLN A 158 9.41 -5.76 -15.28
CA GLN A 158 10.79 -6.20 -15.13
C GLN A 158 11.79 -5.15 -15.64
N GLY A 159 12.64 -4.67 -14.75
CA GLY A 159 13.69 -3.70 -15.06
C GLY A 159 13.26 -2.23 -14.98
N ASN A 160 11.98 -1.95 -14.72
CA ASN A 160 11.51 -0.58 -14.51
C ASN A 160 11.88 -0.08 -13.09
N HIS A 161 12.32 1.18 -12.98
CA HIS A 161 12.60 1.84 -11.70
C HIS A 161 11.54 2.91 -11.42
N ILE A 162 10.79 2.74 -10.33
CA ILE A 162 9.68 3.61 -9.96
C ILE A 162 10.00 4.30 -8.64
N ALA A 163 10.11 5.62 -8.67
CA ALA A 163 10.18 6.42 -7.46
C ALA A 163 8.75 6.67 -6.96
N LEU A 164 8.44 6.30 -5.72
CA LEU A 164 7.11 6.54 -5.16
C LEU A 164 7.17 6.86 -3.67
N TRP A 165 6.18 7.62 -3.20
CA TRP A 165 6.09 8.01 -1.80
C TRP A 165 4.64 8.29 -1.40
N HIS A 166 4.40 8.10 -0.10
CA HIS A 166 3.15 8.41 0.59
C HIS A 166 3.28 9.78 1.30
N SER A 167 2.26 10.62 1.14
CA SER A 167 2.05 12.01 1.60
C SER A 167 3.20 12.68 2.35
N HIS A 168 2.97 13.36 3.46
CA HIS A 168 3.99 13.99 4.30
C HIS A 168 4.36 13.07 5.46
N GLY A 169 5.32 13.48 6.28
CA GLY A 169 5.66 12.76 7.50
C GLY A 169 5.77 13.68 8.70
N TRP A 170 5.93 13.07 9.87
CA TRP A 170 6.12 13.75 11.15
C TRP A 170 7.33 14.68 11.06
N TYR A 171 7.09 15.99 11.21
CA TYR A 171 8.10 17.03 11.03
C TYR A 171 8.16 17.99 12.21
N TYR A 172 9.30 18.65 12.35
CA TYR A 172 9.51 19.66 13.38
C TYR A 172 9.13 21.05 12.86
N ASP A 173 8.08 21.63 13.44
CA ASP A 173 7.67 22.99 13.15
C ASP A 173 8.51 23.99 13.96
N ASN A 174 9.43 24.68 13.29
CA ASN A 174 10.32 25.67 13.92
C ASN A 174 9.56 26.89 14.49
N THR A 175 8.35 27.15 14.01
CA THR A 175 7.54 28.30 14.43
C THR A 175 6.82 28.06 15.75
N LEU A 176 6.25 26.87 15.90
CA LEU A 176 5.53 26.35 17.06
C LEU A 176 6.46 25.64 18.05
N ASP A 177 7.70 25.34 17.66
CA ASP A 177 8.71 24.67 18.49
C ASP A 177 8.23 23.29 18.97
N ARG A 178 7.71 22.49 18.03
CA ARG A 178 7.18 21.15 18.30
C ARG A 178 7.26 20.25 17.08
N TRP A 179 7.17 18.94 17.30
CA TRP A 179 6.91 17.99 16.24
C TRP A 179 5.40 17.83 15.99
N GLU A 180 5.00 17.74 14.73
CA GLU A 180 3.60 17.59 14.33
C GLU A 180 3.42 16.87 12.98
N TRP A 181 2.17 16.48 12.70
CA TRP A 181 1.72 16.03 11.38
C TRP A 181 1.33 17.25 10.55
N GLN A 182 1.31 17.10 9.22
CA GLN A 182 0.80 18.15 8.35
C GLN A 182 -0.72 18.33 8.50
N ARG A 183 -1.44 17.25 8.80
CA ARG A 183 -2.89 17.22 8.90
C ARG A 183 -3.38 16.80 10.28
N ALA A 184 -4.60 17.21 10.60
CA ALA A 184 -5.31 16.76 11.77
C ALA A 184 -5.55 15.25 11.81
N ARG A 185 -5.72 14.76 13.04
CA ARG A 185 -6.22 13.42 13.37
C ARG A 185 -7.73 13.40 13.18
N VAL A 186 -8.19 12.81 12.09
CA VAL A 186 -9.62 12.72 11.76
C VAL A 186 -9.99 11.31 11.36
N PHE A 187 -11.18 10.88 11.77
CA PHE A 187 -11.75 9.58 11.43
C PHE A 187 -10.81 8.40 11.73
N THR A 188 -10.23 8.42 12.94
CA THR A 188 -9.33 7.40 13.51
C THR A 188 -7.97 7.27 12.83
N THR A 189 -7.60 8.20 11.94
CA THR A 189 -6.31 8.20 11.26
C THR A 189 -5.76 9.62 11.02
N VAL A 190 -4.63 9.71 10.33
CA VAL A 190 -4.06 10.95 9.78
C VAL A 190 -3.58 10.67 8.35
N GLU A 191 -3.72 11.64 7.45
CA GLU A 191 -3.39 11.49 6.02
C GLU A 191 -2.01 10.86 5.78
N ASP A 192 -1.02 11.35 6.54
CA ASP A 192 0.39 11.00 6.40
C ASP A 192 0.66 9.51 6.68
N LEU A 193 -0.07 8.90 7.61
CA LEU A 193 -0.02 7.46 7.91
C LEU A 193 -0.95 6.67 7.00
N TRP A 194 -2.17 7.17 6.76
CA TRP A 194 -3.18 6.47 5.97
C TRP A 194 -2.71 6.25 4.52
N SER A 195 -2.07 7.25 3.91
CA SER A 195 -1.50 7.12 2.57
C SER A 195 -0.38 6.07 2.52
N MET A 196 0.37 5.89 3.62
CA MET A 196 1.37 4.84 3.74
C MET A 196 0.75 3.45 3.66
N GLU A 197 -0.44 3.26 4.24
CA GLU A 197 -1.17 1.98 4.19
C GLU A 197 -1.60 1.57 2.79
N PHE A 198 -1.62 2.47 1.81
CA PHE A 198 -1.78 2.11 0.40
C PHE A 198 -0.44 1.74 -0.21
N VAL A 199 0.55 2.61 -0.02
CA VAL A 199 1.80 2.54 -0.76
C VAL A 199 2.65 1.34 -0.32
N VAL A 200 2.85 1.16 0.97
CA VAL A 200 3.81 0.16 1.49
C VAL A 200 3.23 -1.26 1.52
N PRO A 201 1.99 -1.51 2.00
CA PRO A 201 1.42 -2.86 2.04
C PRO A 201 0.80 -3.35 0.73
N TYR A 202 0.42 -2.46 -0.20
CA TYR A 202 -0.29 -2.84 -1.43
C TYR A 202 0.43 -2.43 -2.72
N ILE A 203 0.60 -1.12 -2.98
CA ILE A 203 1.12 -0.63 -4.27
C ILE A 203 2.54 -1.15 -4.51
N ALA A 204 3.46 -0.98 -3.56
CA ALA A 204 4.84 -1.41 -3.73
C ALA A 204 4.95 -2.93 -3.95
N PRO A 205 4.34 -3.80 -3.13
CA PRO A 205 4.32 -5.23 -3.41
C PRO A 205 3.73 -5.61 -4.78
N MET A 206 2.69 -4.93 -5.26
CA MET A 206 2.15 -5.17 -6.61
C MET A 206 3.13 -4.77 -7.72
N LEU A 207 3.86 -3.67 -7.55
CA LEU A 207 4.88 -3.23 -8.51
C LEU A 207 6.11 -4.16 -8.47
N GLU A 208 6.57 -4.52 -7.28
CA GLU A 208 7.72 -5.41 -7.04
C GLU A 208 7.44 -6.84 -7.54
N ASN A 209 6.24 -7.38 -7.29
CA ASN A 209 5.83 -8.69 -7.80
C ASN A 209 5.65 -8.71 -9.33
N ALA A 210 5.45 -7.55 -9.96
CA ALA A 210 5.49 -7.40 -11.41
C ALA A 210 6.93 -7.24 -11.95
N GLY A 211 7.94 -7.10 -11.09
CA GLY A 211 9.35 -7.01 -11.45
C GLY A 211 9.96 -5.60 -11.41
N ALA A 212 9.23 -4.59 -10.93
CA ALA A 212 9.75 -3.24 -10.77
C ALA A 212 10.72 -3.15 -9.57
N VAL A 213 11.67 -2.22 -9.65
CA VAL A 213 12.40 -1.73 -8.48
C VAL A 213 11.68 -0.49 -7.95
N THR A 214 11.15 -0.55 -6.73
CA THR A 214 10.56 0.61 -6.07
C THR A 214 11.54 1.34 -5.16
N LEU A 215 11.55 2.66 -5.24
CA LEU A 215 12.47 3.53 -4.49
C LEU A 215 11.66 4.52 -3.64
N PHE A 216 12.10 4.74 -2.41
CA PHE A 216 11.40 5.58 -1.43
C PHE A 216 12.30 6.69 -0.85
N PRO A 217 11.79 7.92 -0.70
CA PRO A 217 12.46 8.99 0.04
C PRO A 217 12.14 8.97 1.55
N ARG A 218 11.43 7.94 2.03
CA ARG A 218 11.06 7.71 3.43
C ARG A 218 11.29 6.24 3.79
N GLU A 219 11.53 5.94 5.06
CA GLU A 219 11.65 4.57 5.53
C GLU A 219 10.33 3.81 5.32
N ARG A 220 10.42 2.56 4.84
CA ARG A 220 9.26 1.70 4.57
C ARG A 220 9.08 0.60 5.63
N ASP A 221 10.11 0.29 6.40
CA ASP A 221 10.05 -0.75 7.41
C ASP A 221 9.49 -0.22 8.74
N VAL A 222 8.53 -0.96 9.28
CA VAL A 222 7.83 -0.62 10.53
C VAL A 222 8.53 -1.18 11.77
N GLN A 223 9.55 -2.02 11.57
CA GLN A 223 10.39 -2.56 12.63
C GLN A 223 11.15 -1.42 13.34
N LYS A 224 10.91 -1.28 14.66
CA LYS A 224 11.50 -0.22 15.49
C LYS A 224 12.95 -0.49 15.87
N ASN A 225 13.37 -1.76 15.82
CA ASN A 225 14.76 -2.15 16.03
C ASN A 225 15.58 -1.86 14.76
N GLU A 226 16.82 -1.37 14.91
CA GLU A 226 17.78 -1.18 13.80
C GLU A 226 19.14 -1.71 14.20
N LEU A 227 19.68 -2.61 13.38
CA LEU A 227 20.96 -3.26 13.57
C LEU A 227 21.84 -2.93 12.37
N ILE A 228 23.02 -2.36 12.61
CA ILE A 228 24.04 -2.11 11.59
C ILE A 228 25.12 -3.16 11.76
N VAL A 229 25.53 -3.79 10.66
CA VAL A 229 26.72 -4.63 10.62
C VAL A 229 27.65 -4.04 9.58
N ASP A 230 28.82 -3.58 10.03
CA ASP A 230 29.77 -2.83 9.24
C ASP A 230 31.20 -3.01 9.80
N ALA A 231 32.20 -2.84 8.93
CA ALA A 231 33.61 -3.03 9.26
C ALA A 231 34.17 -1.97 10.21
N ASP A 232 33.66 -0.73 10.15
CA ASP A 232 34.08 0.36 11.02
C ASP A 232 33.35 0.31 12.38
N TRP A 233 32.08 -0.08 12.39
CA TRP A 233 31.28 -0.24 13.62
C TRP A 233 30.06 -1.15 13.44
N SER A 234 29.80 -2.05 14.39
CA SER A 234 28.61 -2.92 14.39
C SER A 234 27.77 -2.77 15.66
N SER A 235 26.44 -2.92 15.53
CA SER A 235 25.49 -2.86 16.64
C SER A 235 25.62 -4.05 17.58
N GLY A 236 25.71 -3.81 18.89
CA GLY A 236 25.75 -4.89 19.89
C GLY A 236 26.90 -5.87 19.66
N ASN A 237 26.63 -7.18 19.76
CA ASN A 237 27.60 -8.24 19.44
C ASN A 237 27.52 -8.73 17.98
N SER A 238 26.90 -7.94 17.10
CA SER A 238 26.88 -8.22 15.66
C SER A 238 28.30 -8.24 15.09
N GLU A 239 28.50 -9.03 14.04
CA GLU A 239 29.84 -9.43 13.61
C GLU A 239 30.01 -9.29 12.10
N TYR A 240 31.09 -8.61 11.73
CA TYR A 240 31.56 -8.46 10.36
C TYR A 240 32.78 -9.36 10.13
N LYS A 241 32.79 -10.16 9.05
CA LYS A 241 33.91 -11.06 8.70
C LYS A 241 34.28 -10.97 7.24
N GLU A 242 35.57 -10.90 6.95
CA GLU A 242 36.14 -10.97 5.60
C GLU A 242 36.83 -12.32 5.38
N ILE A 243 36.56 -12.95 4.24
CA ILE A 243 37.27 -14.12 3.74
C ILE A 243 37.89 -13.72 2.39
N GLY A 244 39.21 -13.87 2.27
CA GLY A 244 39.97 -13.38 1.12
C GLY A 244 40.62 -12.02 1.40
N ASN A 245 41.29 -11.46 0.40
CA ASN A 245 42.08 -10.24 0.53
C ASN A 245 41.29 -9.01 0.04
N TRP A 246 40.31 -8.59 0.85
CA TRP A 246 39.54 -7.37 0.59
C TRP A 246 40.38 -6.13 0.91
N GLU A 247 40.55 -5.24 -0.06
CA GLU A 247 41.31 -4.00 0.10
C GLU A 247 40.41 -2.81 0.46
N VAL A 248 40.98 -1.82 1.14
CA VAL A 248 40.27 -0.57 1.44
C VAL A 248 40.08 0.20 0.15
N ASN A 249 38.84 0.52 -0.18
CA ASN A 249 38.49 1.35 -1.32
C ASN A 249 38.85 2.82 -1.02
N THR A 250 39.25 3.56 -2.05
CA THR A 250 39.47 5.01 -1.97
C THR A 250 38.17 5.79 -1.70
N LEU A 251 37.02 5.22 -2.08
CA LEU A 251 35.70 5.77 -1.83
C LEU A 251 35.25 5.51 -0.38
N LYS A 252 34.77 6.58 0.26
CA LYS A 252 34.19 6.53 1.61
C LYS A 252 32.89 5.73 1.67
N GLY A 253 32.64 5.14 2.82
CA GLY A 253 31.47 4.30 3.13
C GLY A 253 30.68 4.80 4.33
N PHE A 254 29.65 4.04 4.69
CA PHE A 254 28.83 4.27 5.87
C PHE A 254 29.62 4.01 7.16
N ALA A 255 29.38 4.82 8.19
CA ALA A 255 29.69 4.43 9.56
C ALA A 255 28.70 5.07 10.54
N ASN A 256 28.13 4.25 11.43
CA ASN A 256 27.28 4.74 12.50
C ASN A 256 28.11 5.12 13.72
N LYS A 257 28.58 6.38 13.78
CA LYS A 257 29.46 6.85 14.87
C LYS A 257 28.72 7.46 16.06
N TYR A 258 27.45 7.80 15.89
CA TYR A 258 26.73 8.65 16.84
C TYR A 258 25.30 8.17 17.08
N PRO A 259 24.77 8.32 18.30
CA PRO A 259 23.37 7.98 18.59
C PRO A 259 22.35 8.89 17.87
N PHE A 260 22.76 10.11 17.49
CA PHE A 260 21.96 11.05 16.72
C PHE A 260 22.84 11.94 15.84
N TYR A 261 22.23 12.51 14.80
CA TYR A 261 22.87 13.39 13.82
C TYR A 261 22.27 14.79 13.84
N LEU A 262 23.12 15.78 13.57
CA LEU A 262 22.72 17.17 13.37
C LEU A 262 22.57 17.47 11.89
N GLU A 263 21.79 18.48 11.53
CA GLU A 263 21.61 18.87 10.12
C GLU A 263 22.95 19.03 9.38
N GLY A 264 23.04 18.44 8.18
CA GLY A 264 24.24 18.49 7.34
C GLY A 264 25.26 17.39 7.62
N GLU A 265 25.13 16.64 8.71
CA GLU A 265 25.96 15.46 8.95
C GLU A 265 25.44 14.28 8.12
N ASN A 266 26.35 13.66 7.35
CA ASN A 266 26.06 12.54 6.46
C ASN A 266 26.87 11.31 6.89
N PRO A 267 26.22 10.22 7.34
CA PRO A 267 26.92 9.04 7.85
C PRO A 267 27.71 8.27 6.78
N PHE A 268 27.37 8.41 5.49
CA PHE A 268 28.08 7.80 4.36
C PHE A 268 29.41 8.49 3.99
N ASN A 269 29.80 9.49 4.77
CA ASN A 269 31.12 10.14 4.68
C ASN A 269 31.99 9.87 5.92
N LEU A 270 31.51 9.06 6.87
CA LEU A 270 32.19 8.82 8.14
C LEU A 270 33.03 7.53 8.16
N GLY A 271 32.70 6.56 7.30
CA GLY A 271 33.33 5.24 7.22
C GLY A 271 34.19 5.02 5.98
N ASN A 272 34.66 3.80 5.82
CA ASN A 272 35.45 3.31 4.70
C ASN A 272 34.74 2.13 4.06
N SER A 273 34.79 2.04 2.73
CA SER A 273 34.30 0.84 2.03
C SER A 273 35.47 -0.07 1.63
N LYS A 274 35.17 -1.33 1.32
CA LYS A 274 36.11 -2.32 0.80
C LYS A 274 35.81 -2.65 -0.65
N GLN A 275 36.80 -3.21 -1.33
CA GLN A 275 36.66 -3.74 -2.68
C GLN A 275 37.53 -4.97 -2.92
N ILE A 276 37.15 -5.77 -3.92
CA ILE A 276 37.93 -6.89 -4.44
C ILE A 276 37.62 -7.13 -5.91
N GLU A 277 38.59 -7.65 -6.67
CA GLU A 277 38.37 -8.03 -8.06
C GLU A 277 37.38 -9.19 -8.17
N ALA A 278 36.46 -9.09 -9.13
CA ALA A 278 35.43 -10.06 -9.36
C ALA A 278 35.98 -11.32 -10.05
N SER A 279 35.44 -12.48 -9.68
CA SER A 279 35.84 -13.79 -10.20
C SER A 279 34.63 -14.59 -10.67
N GLU A 280 34.84 -15.53 -11.60
CA GLU A 280 33.75 -16.40 -12.10
C GLU A 280 33.16 -17.29 -11.01
N ASN A 281 33.98 -17.68 -10.02
CA ASN A 281 33.59 -18.51 -8.89
C ASN A 281 33.77 -17.74 -7.59
N SER A 282 32.90 -18.00 -6.62
CA SER A 282 33.05 -17.45 -5.26
C SER A 282 34.36 -17.96 -4.64
N THR A 283 35.30 -17.04 -4.43
CA THR A 283 36.63 -17.31 -3.85
C THR A 283 36.91 -16.43 -2.63
N SER A 284 36.12 -15.37 -2.45
CA SER A 284 36.21 -14.41 -1.35
C SER A 284 34.80 -13.91 -1.00
N THR A 285 34.53 -13.72 0.29
CA THR A 285 33.23 -13.27 0.78
C THR A 285 33.36 -12.24 1.91
N VAL A 286 32.30 -11.47 2.12
CA VAL A 286 32.06 -10.68 3.33
C VAL A 286 30.78 -11.19 3.99
N GLN A 287 30.83 -11.46 5.28
CA GLN A 287 29.69 -11.92 6.07
C GLN A 287 29.28 -10.87 7.10
N TYR A 288 27.98 -10.58 7.12
CA TYR A 288 27.31 -9.61 7.99
C TYR A 288 26.33 -10.35 8.90
N ILE A 289 26.70 -10.59 10.16
CA ILE A 289 25.97 -11.45 11.09
C ILE A 289 25.36 -10.60 12.22
N PRO A 290 24.06 -10.25 12.17
CA PRO A 290 23.41 -9.48 13.23
C PRO A 290 23.17 -10.28 14.51
N GLU A 291 23.18 -9.61 15.66
CA GLU A 291 22.57 -10.10 16.90
C GLU A 291 21.14 -9.55 17.01
N ILE A 292 20.15 -10.35 16.60
CA ILE A 292 18.76 -9.92 16.53
C ILE A 292 18.18 -9.81 17.94
N PRO A 293 17.67 -8.64 18.38
CA PRO A 293 17.23 -8.43 19.76
C PRO A 293 15.90 -9.12 20.08
N GLN A 294 15.07 -9.37 19.05
CA GLN A 294 13.78 -10.03 19.20
C GLN A 294 13.42 -10.70 17.87
N LYS A 295 12.86 -11.92 17.93
CA LYS A 295 12.28 -12.57 16.76
C LYS A 295 11.29 -11.64 16.06
N GLY A 296 11.40 -11.49 14.74
CA GLY A 296 10.51 -10.61 13.99
C GLY A 296 10.90 -10.43 12.53
N GLU A 297 10.06 -9.71 11.80
CA GLU A 297 10.36 -9.30 10.43
C GLU A 297 11.27 -8.06 10.46
N TYR A 298 12.36 -8.12 9.69
CA TYR A 298 13.31 -7.02 9.50
C TYR A 298 13.53 -6.81 7.99
N ALA A 299 13.40 -5.56 7.53
CA ALA A 299 13.91 -5.18 6.22
C ALA A 299 15.43 -5.27 6.21
N VAL A 300 16.01 -5.81 5.13
CA VAL A 300 17.45 -5.89 4.91
C VAL A 300 17.83 -4.89 3.84
N TYR A 301 18.74 -3.99 4.19
CA TYR A 301 19.33 -3.01 3.30
C TYR A 301 20.84 -3.23 3.20
N VAL A 302 21.40 -3.04 2.02
CA VAL A 302 22.86 -3.07 1.79
C VAL A 302 23.35 -1.71 1.31
N SER A 303 24.59 -1.39 1.66
CA SER A 303 25.35 -0.25 1.14
C SER A 303 26.64 -0.73 0.50
N TYR A 304 27.15 0.06 -0.44
CA TYR A 304 28.42 -0.14 -1.13
C TYR A 304 28.88 1.19 -1.74
N SER A 305 30.15 1.28 -2.13
CA SER A 305 30.61 2.35 -3.01
C SER A 305 30.31 2.00 -4.45
N SER A 306 29.93 3.00 -5.24
CA SER A 306 29.61 2.82 -6.66
C SER A 306 30.60 3.54 -7.56
N ASP A 307 31.11 2.82 -8.56
CA ASP A 307 31.97 3.31 -9.63
C ASP A 307 31.59 2.62 -10.96
N ASP A 308 32.01 3.18 -12.10
CA ASP A 308 31.69 2.64 -13.42
C ASP A 308 32.42 1.31 -13.68
N ASP A 309 33.52 1.06 -12.96
CA ASP A 309 34.29 -0.20 -13.00
C ASP A 309 33.75 -1.28 -12.02
N ASN A 310 32.64 -1.02 -11.33
CA ASN A 310 32.00 -2.01 -10.47
C ASN A 310 31.12 -2.99 -11.26
N VAL A 311 30.93 -4.19 -10.72
CA VAL A 311 30.08 -5.22 -11.33
C VAL A 311 28.59 -4.82 -11.34
N THR A 312 27.88 -5.22 -12.40
CA THR A 312 26.41 -5.05 -12.48
C THR A 312 25.61 -6.21 -11.87
N ASP A 313 26.28 -7.25 -11.39
CA ASP A 313 25.69 -8.49 -10.88
C ASP A 313 26.34 -8.97 -9.56
N ALA A 314 26.66 -8.05 -8.64
CA ALA A 314 27.18 -8.42 -7.32
C ALA A 314 26.22 -9.37 -6.58
N HIS A 315 26.73 -10.53 -6.15
CA HIS A 315 25.92 -11.60 -5.60
C HIS A 315 25.82 -11.53 -4.08
N TYR A 316 24.61 -11.25 -3.57
CA TYR A 316 24.27 -11.24 -2.16
C TYR A 316 23.35 -12.40 -1.78
N SER A 317 23.64 -13.07 -0.67
CA SER A 317 22.81 -14.15 -0.10
C SER A 317 22.31 -13.74 1.28
N VAL A 318 20.99 -13.68 1.47
CA VAL A 318 20.35 -13.39 2.76
C VAL A 318 19.92 -14.70 3.41
N HIS A 319 20.58 -15.10 4.49
CA HIS A 319 20.21 -16.24 5.32
C HIS A 319 19.21 -15.78 6.38
N HIS A 320 18.01 -16.34 6.35
CA HIS A 320 16.90 -16.02 7.24
C HIS A 320 16.29 -17.32 7.79
N SER A 321 15.33 -17.24 8.70
CA SER A 321 14.80 -18.46 9.35
C SER A 321 14.07 -19.42 8.39
N GLY A 322 13.67 -18.92 7.21
CA GLY A 322 13.05 -19.70 6.13
C GLY A 322 14.02 -20.32 5.11
N GLY A 323 15.32 -20.01 5.17
CA GLY A 323 16.33 -20.46 4.21
C GLY A 323 17.22 -19.33 3.71
N THR A 324 17.69 -19.44 2.47
CA THR A 324 18.59 -18.45 1.84
C THR A 324 17.92 -17.83 0.62
N SER A 325 17.88 -16.50 0.54
CA SER A 325 17.40 -15.74 -0.62
C SER A 325 18.56 -15.05 -1.34
N ASP A 326 18.74 -15.31 -2.63
CA ASP A 326 19.84 -14.76 -3.43
C ASP A 326 19.42 -13.58 -4.30
N PHE A 327 20.32 -12.60 -4.41
CA PHE A 327 20.14 -11.33 -5.10
C PHE A 327 21.35 -10.98 -5.97
N LEU A 328 21.09 -10.41 -7.14
CA LEU A 328 22.10 -9.68 -7.91
C LEU A 328 21.83 -8.19 -7.76
N VAL A 329 22.84 -7.44 -7.32
CA VAL A 329 22.79 -5.99 -7.14
C VAL A 329 23.73 -5.34 -8.13
N ASN A 330 23.25 -4.33 -8.86
CA ASN A 330 24.08 -3.57 -9.76
C ASN A 330 24.84 -2.48 -8.99
N GLN A 331 26.14 -2.69 -8.77
CA GLN A 331 26.98 -1.79 -7.98
C GLN A 331 27.58 -0.63 -8.79
N SER A 332 27.28 -0.54 -10.09
CA SER A 332 27.62 0.62 -10.93
C SER A 332 26.62 1.78 -10.78
N MET A 333 25.59 1.62 -9.94
CA MET A 333 24.63 2.65 -9.56
C MET A 333 24.21 2.48 -8.09
N GLY A 334 23.51 3.45 -7.50
CA GLY A 334 22.90 3.30 -6.16
C GLY A 334 23.88 3.25 -4.98
N GLY A 335 25.16 3.62 -5.17
CA GLY A 335 26.14 3.62 -4.08
C GLY A 335 25.90 4.71 -3.02
N LYS A 336 26.49 4.52 -1.84
CA LYS A 336 26.44 5.44 -0.68
C LYS A 336 25.03 5.79 -0.21
N THR A 337 24.14 4.82 -0.27
CA THR A 337 22.79 4.89 0.31
C THR A 337 22.30 3.48 0.66
N TRP A 338 21.10 3.37 1.21
CA TRP A 338 20.50 2.09 1.59
C TRP A 338 19.72 1.47 0.42
N ILE A 339 20.14 0.29 -0.04
CA ILE A 339 19.48 -0.48 -1.09
C ILE A 339 18.71 -1.66 -0.49
N TYR A 340 17.38 -1.66 -0.65
CA TYR A 340 16.48 -2.67 -0.10
C TYR A 340 16.59 -4.00 -0.86
N LEU A 341 16.78 -5.11 -0.14
CA LEU A 341 16.77 -6.47 -0.70
C LEU A 341 15.46 -7.21 -0.43
N GLY A 342 14.79 -6.91 0.67
CA GLY A 342 13.57 -7.62 1.09
C GLY A 342 13.35 -7.52 2.60
N THR A 343 12.23 -8.06 3.05
CA THR A 343 11.89 -8.20 4.47
C THR A 343 11.81 -9.69 4.81
N PHE A 344 12.49 -10.09 5.88
CA PHE A 344 12.64 -11.50 6.25
C PHE A 344 12.41 -11.69 7.73
N LEU A 345 11.91 -12.88 8.11
CA LEU A 345 11.81 -13.30 9.50
C LEU A 345 13.19 -13.77 9.98
N PHE A 346 13.64 -13.22 11.10
CA PHE A 346 14.84 -13.65 11.81
C PHE A 346 14.47 -14.14 13.22
N GLU A 347 15.20 -15.14 13.70
CA GLU A 347 15.12 -15.59 15.09
C GLU A 347 15.91 -14.65 16.00
N GLU A 348 15.54 -14.61 17.29
CA GLU A 348 16.29 -13.88 18.30
C GLU A 348 17.72 -14.44 18.47
N GLY A 349 18.67 -13.56 18.73
CA GLY A 349 20.08 -13.86 18.96
C GLY A 349 20.94 -13.79 17.69
N LYS A 350 22.16 -14.32 17.80
CA LYS A 350 23.14 -14.34 16.72
C LYS A 350 23.26 -15.75 16.14
N ASN A 351 22.85 -15.96 14.88
CA ASN A 351 22.90 -17.26 14.23
C ASN A 351 23.29 -17.14 12.74
N PRO A 352 24.55 -17.44 12.36
CA PRO A 352 25.01 -17.32 10.97
C PRO A 352 24.28 -18.22 9.96
N GLU A 353 23.67 -19.34 10.39
CA GLU A 353 22.97 -20.25 9.48
C GLU A 353 21.59 -19.72 9.06
N MET A 354 20.96 -18.92 9.91
CA MET A 354 19.57 -18.45 9.77
C MET A 354 19.41 -16.94 10.01
N GLY A 355 20.53 -16.21 10.00
CA GLY A 355 20.62 -14.79 10.33
C GLY A 355 21.95 -14.21 9.89
N MET A 356 22.09 -13.96 8.59
CA MET A 356 23.29 -13.40 7.98
C MET A 356 23.00 -12.80 6.60
N VAL A 357 23.77 -11.79 6.19
CA VAL A 357 23.93 -11.44 4.77
C VAL A 357 25.36 -11.75 4.35
N GLU A 358 25.53 -12.44 3.24
CA GLU A 358 26.85 -12.71 2.64
C GLU A 358 26.95 -12.03 1.27
N LEU A 359 28.06 -11.34 1.01
CA LEU A 359 28.44 -10.83 -0.30
C LEU A 359 29.62 -11.64 -0.81
N SER A 360 29.52 -12.18 -2.03
CA SER A 360 30.63 -12.89 -2.68
C SER A 360 31.29 -12.04 -3.78
N ASN A 361 32.55 -12.34 -4.10
CA ASN A 361 33.21 -11.78 -5.27
C ASN A 361 32.82 -12.46 -6.60
N GLN A 362 31.79 -13.31 -6.59
CA GLN A 362 31.31 -14.01 -7.79
C GLN A 362 30.59 -13.05 -8.73
N SER A 363 30.99 -13.03 -10.00
CA SER A 363 30.37 -12.23 -11.06
C SER A 363 30.71 -12.77 -12.44
N LYS A 364 29.88 -12.45 -13.44
CA LYS A 364 30.20 -12.69 -14.86
C LYS A 364 31.13 -11.62 -15.45
N GLU A 365 31.34 -10.50 -14.77
CA GLU A 365 32.14 -9.36 -15.19
C GLU A 365 33.54 -9.41 -14.56
N GLN A 366 34.34 -10.40 -14.96
CA GLN A 366 35.71 -10.56 -14.44
C GLN A 366 36.58 -9.33 -14.74
N GLY A 367 37.43 -8.93 -13.79
CA GLY A 367 38.27 -7.74 -13.88
C GLY A 367 37.61 -6.45 -13.38
N ASN A 368 36.29 -6.44 -13.18
CA ASN A 368 35.57 -5.38 -12.48
C ASN A 368 35.61 -5.56 -10.96
N TRP A 369 35.16 -4.56 -10.22
CA TRP A 369 35.21 -4.54 -8.75
C TRP A 369 33.87 -4.93 -8.12
N VAL A 370 33.96 -5.71 -7.04
CA VAL A 370 32.87 -5.90 -6.07
C VAL A 370 33.18 -5.02 -4.86
N SER A 371 32.24 -4.16 -4.45
CA SER A 371 32.36 -3.29 -3.29
C SER A 371 31.53 -3.77 -2.11
N ALA A 372 32.10 -3.67 -0.90
CA ALA A 372 31.45 -3.99 0.36
C ALA A 372 31.50 -2.79 1.31
N ASP A 373 30.44 -2.56 2.08
CA ASP A 373 30.35 -1.49 3.09
C ASP A 373 29.52 -2.01 4.27
N ALA A 374 28.29 -1.53 4.45
CA ALA A 374 27.43 -1.85 5.59
C ALA A 374 26.15 -2.60 5.20
N VAL A 375 25.59 -3.37 6.14
CA VAL A 375 24.25 -3.95 6.07
C VAL A 375 23.41 -3.44 7.24
N ARG A 376 22.16 -3.06 6.95
CA ARG A 376 21.17 -2.61 7.93
C ARG A 376 19.98 -3.57 8.00
N PHE A 377 19.63 -4.01 9.19
CA PHE A 377 18.43 -4.82 9.48
C PHE A 377 17.45 -3.98 10.30
N GLY A 378 16.22 -3.81 9.79
CA GLY A 378 15.17 -3.03 10.44
C GLY A 378 15.13 -1.55 10.04
N GLY A 379 14.02 -0.88 10.35
CA GLY A 379 13.79 0.55 10.02
C GLY A 379 14.30 1.53 11.08
N GLY A 380 14.25 1.13 12.35
CA GLY A 380 14.79 1.90 13.46
C GLY A 380 13.93 3.09 13.92
N MET A 381 14.55 3.90 14.78
CA MET A 381 13.97 5.12 15.34
C MET A 381 14.59 6.36 14.69
N GLY A 382 13.81 7.45 14.66
CA GLY A 382 14.26 8.75 14.22
C GLY A 382 15.40 9.31 15.07
N ASN A 383 16.48 9.71 14.42
CA ASN A 383 17.75 10.08 15.08
C ASN A 383 18.32 11.41 14.57
N ILE A 384 17.49 12.27 13.96
CA ILE A 384 17.90 13.60 13.51
C ILE A 384 17.44 14.65 14.52
N ALA A 385 18.37 15.37 15.14
CA ALA A 385 18.07 16.30 16.23
C ALA A 385 17.67 17.70 15.72
N ARG A 386 16.74 18.35 16.43
CA ARG A 386 16.24 19.71 16.20
C ARG A 386 16.23 20.49 17.51
N GLY A 387 16.51 21.78 17.41
CA GLY A 387 16.62 22.69 18.56
C GLY A 387 17.29 24.00 18.18
N THR A 388 17.53 24.86 19.16
CA THR A 388 18.28 26.11 18.93
C THR A 388 19.76 25.82 18.68
N ASN A 389 20.45 26.72 17.97
CA ASN A 389 21.88 26.53 17.66
C ASN A 389 22.72 26.30 18.93
N ALA A 390 22.42 27.01 20.03
CA ALA A 390 23.15 26.86 21.29
C ALA A 390 22.93 25.47 21.92
N GLU A 391 21.70 24.96 21.89
CA GLU A 391 21.40 23.60 22.37
C GLU A 391 22.08 22.54 21.52
N LEU A 392 22.03 22.68 20.19
CA LEU A 392 22.64 21.73 19.26
C LEU A 392 24.17 21.71 19.36
N GLU A 393 24.84 22.85 19.56
CA GLU A 393 26.28 22.89 19.78
C GLU A 393 26.68 22.22 21.11
N ASN A 394 25.91 22.44 22.18
CA ASN A 394 26.14 21.76 23.46
C ASN A 394 25.95 20.24 23.32
N LEU A 395 24.85 19.81 22.69
CA LEU A 395 24.60 18.40 22.38
C LEU A 395 25.73 17.79 21.55
N LYS A 396 26.21 18.50 20.54
CA LYS A 396 27.32 18.05 19.68
C LYS A 396 28.58 17.80 20.49
N SER A 397 28.93 18.74 21.38
CA SER A 397 30.12 18.64 22.22
C SER A 397 30.03 17.43 23.15
N GLU A 398 28.88 17.21 23.79
CA GLU A 398 28.67 16.08 24.69
C GLU A 398 28.67 14.74 23.93
N ARG A 399 27.93 14.67 22.81
CA ARG A 399 27.88 13.51 21.91
C ARG A 399 29.25 13.14 21.37
N ASN A 400 30.08 14.11 20.99
CA ASN A 400 31.42 13.83 20.48
C ASN A 400 32.37 13.30 21.58
N ASN A 401 32.09 13.59 22.84
CA ASN A 401 32.86 13.08 23.98
C ASN A 401 32.41 11.67 24.40
N LEU A 402 31.09 11.42 24.41
CA LEU A 402 30.50 10.20 24.96
C LEU A 402 30.07 9.17 23.89
N GLY A 403 29.85 9.58 22.65
CA GLY A 403 29.34 8.71 21.59
C GLY A 403 28.02 8.03 22.00
N PHE A 404 27.94 6.71 21.82
CA PHE A 404 26.80 5.89 22.25
C PHE A 404 26.67 5.70 23.76
N GLU A 405 27.68 6.08 24.56
CA GLU A 405 27.59 6.06 26.03
C GLU A 405 26.78 7.26 26.58
N MET A 406 26.44 8.23 25.73
CA MET A 406 25.60 9.38 26.10
C MET A 406 24.21 8.91 26.54
N ASP A 407 23.74 9.40 27.70
CA ASP A 407 22.39 9.09 28.19
C ASP A 407 21.33 9.51 27.16
N SER A 408 20.56 8.52 26.70
CA SER A 408 19.46 8.71 25.75
C SER A 408 18.44 9.76 26.19
N SER A 409 18.18 9.90 27.49
CA SER A 409 17.22 10.86 28.02
C SER A 409 17.61 12.32 27.74
N VAL A 410 18.90 12.59 27.53
CA VAL A 410 19.43 13.94 27.27
C VAL A 410 19.15 14.37 25.84
N TRP A 411 19.34 13.49 24.86
CA TRP A 411 19.23 13.85 23.44
C TRP A 411 17.88 13.52 22.81
N GLN A 412 17.15 12.52 23.33
CA GLN A 412 15.86 12.10 22.77
C GLN A 412 14.83 13.23 22.75
N LYS A 413 14.87 14.17 23.70
CA LYS A 413 13.97 15.35 23.69
C LYS A 413 14.13 16.25 22.46
N TYR A 414 15.23 16.12 21.70
CA TYR A 414 15.52 16.90 20.50
C TYR A 414 15.26 16.11 19.21
N THR A 415 15.03 14.80 19.27
CA THR A 415 14.65 13.99 18.10
C THR A 415 13.13 13.80 18.06
N SER A 416 12.62 13.16 17.02
CA SER A 416 11.19 12.94 16.83
C SER A 416 10.57 12.01 17.87
N ASN A 417 11.37 11.13 18.50
CA ASN A 417 10.93 9.99 19.31
C ASN A 417 9.90 9.09 18.60
N ARG A 418 9.92 9.06 17.26
CA ARG A 418 9.04 8.21 16.46
C ARG A 418 9.87 7.17 15.69
N PRO A 419 9.26 6.02 15.33
CA PRO A 419 9.85 5.13 14.34
C PRO A 419 10.17 5.89 13.04
N ARG A 420 11.28 5.54 12.38
CA ARG A 420 11.79 6.28 11.23
C ARG A 420 10.79 6.36 10.07
N TYR A 421 9.92 5.35 9.92
CA TYR A 421 8.88 5.33 8.88
C TYR A 421 7.81 6.43 9.05
N HIS A 422 7.62 6.95 10.27
CA HIS A 422 6.74 8.11 10.50
C HIS A 422 7.37 9.42 10.04
N GLU A 423 8.70 9.52 10.03
CA GLU A 423 9.38 10.79 9.82
C GLU A 423 9.19 11.31 8.39
N ALA A 424 9.17 12.64 8.29
CA ALA A 424 9.25 13.33 7.02
C ALA A 424 10.48 12.91 6.20
N ALA A 425 10.36 13.00 4.87
CA ALA A 425 11.38 12.57 3.91
C ALA A 425 12.74 13.22 4.20
N ARG A 426 12.77 14.50 4.61
CA ARG A 426 14.04 15.20 4.85
C ARG A 426 14.95 14.51 5.86
N TYR A 427 14.39 13.90 6.90
CA TYR A 427 15.17 13.25 7.97
C TYR A 427 15.71 11.92 7.49
N TYR A 428 14.87 11.13 6.81
CA TYR A 428 15.30 9.89 6.19
C TYR A 428 16.35 10.13 5.12
N LEU A 429 16.17 11.10 4.23
CA LEU A 429 17.13 11.44 3.18
C LEU A 429 18.49 11.86 3.76
N GLN A 430 18.50 12.59 4.87
CA GLN A 430 19.74 12.87 5.60
C GLN A 430 20.42 11.59 6.09
N TYR A 431 19.66 10.72 6.78
CA TYR A 431 20.19 9.47 7.30
C TYR A 431 20.65 8.51 6.19
N ALA A 432 19.94 8.50 5.06
CA ALA A 432 20.22 7.71 3.86
C ALA A 432 21.34 8.30 2.99
N GLY A 433 22.04 9.33 3.46
CA GLY A 433 23.26 9.83 2.85
C GLY A 433 23.08 10.79 1.68
N MET A 434 21.88 11.33 1.46
CA MET A 434 21.68 12.33 0.42
C MET A 434 22.45 13.62 0.72
N PRO A 435 22.88 14.39 -0.29
CA PRO A 435 23.58 15.65 -0.08
C PRO A 435 22.65 16.75 0.41
N ASP A 436 23.12 17.58 1.35
CA ASP A 436 22.28 18.49 2.13
C ASP A 436 21.57 19.56 1.29
N SER A 437 22.33 20.49 0.73
CA SER A 437 21.85 21.78 0.24
C SER A 437 21.23 21.67 -1.16
N ILE A 438 21.43 20.53 -1.82
CA ILE A 438 20.89 20.23 -3.15
C ILE A 438 19.72 19.24 -3.13
N VAL A 439 19.55 18.41 -2.08
CA VAL A 439 18.42 17.46 -1.97
C VAL A 439 17.45 17.79 -0.83
N TYR A 440 17.88 17.77 0.44
CA TYR A 440 16.93 17.74 1.58
C TYR A 440 16.90 19.00 2.47
N SER A 441 17.85 19.92 2.35
CA SER A 441 17.86 21.22 3.03
C SER A 441 17.96 22.34 1.98
N ILE A 442 16.99 22.38 1.07
CA ILE A 442 17.05 23.24 -0.11
C ILE A 442 16.53 24.65 0.15
N ASN A 443 15.82 24.86 1.26
CA ASN A 443 15.20 26.13 1.63
C ASN A 443 16.02 26.96 2.65
N LYS A 444 17.34 26.76 2.78
CA LYS A 444 18.20 27.53 3.72
C LYS A 444 18.15 29.05 3.52
N ASP A 445 17.88 29.53 2.31
CA ASP A 445 17.75 30.97 1.99
C ASP A 445 16.29 31.45 1.93
N TYR A 446 15.33 30.59 2.31
CA TYR A 446 13.91 30.91 2.25
C TYR A 446 13.56 32.06 3.18
N LYS A 447 12.85 33.05 2.62
CA LYS A 447 12.26 34.16 3.38
C LYS A 447 10.76 33.99 3.41
N ALA A 448 10.21 33.83 4.61
CA ALA A 448 8.78 33.66 4.76
C ALA A 448 8.04 34.96 4.39
N ASP A 449 7.01 34.83 3.56
CA ASP A 449 6.11 35.93 3.23
C ASP A 449 4.74 35.67 3.85
N TYR A 450 4.47 36.42 4.93
CA TYR A 450 3.23 36.35 5.70
C TYR A 450 2.21 37.42 5.29
N SER A 451 2.46 38.17 4.20
CA SER A 451 1.58 39.25 3.73
C SER A 451 0.12 38.81 3.50
N ASN A 452 -0.07 37.53 3.18
CA ASN A 452 -1.38 36.92 2.93
C ASN A 452 -1.97 36.16 4.13
N ARG A 453 -1.28 36.08 5.27
CA ARG A 453 -1.67 35.26 6.44
C ARG A 453 -2.02 36.10 7.68
N GLY A 454 -2.75 37.20 7.52
CA GLY A 454 -3.21 38.01 8.66
C GLY A 454 -2.08 38.63 9.51
N LYS A 455 -2.41 39.53 10.44
CA LYS A 455 -1.39 40.25 11.23
C LYS A 455 -0.69 39.35 12.26
N ASP A 456 -1.39 38.35 12.78
CA ASP A 456 -0.87 37.48 13.83
C ASP A 456 0.15 36.47 13.33
N ALA A 457 0.16 36.13 12.04
CA ALA A 457 1.14 35.19 11.50
C ALA A 457 2.48 35.89 11.16
N ALA A 458 2.48 37.20 10.91
CA ALA A 458 3.72 37.95 10.65
C ALA A 458 4.74 37.88 11.81
N LYS A 459 4.28 37.63 13.05
CA LYS A 459 5.15 37.44 14.21
C LYS A 459 6.06 36.20 14.10
N PHE A 460 5.67 35.24 13.24
CA PHE A 460 6.37 33.99 13.01
C PHE A 460 7.41 34.06 11.89
N GLN A 461 7.46 35.16 11.13
CA GLN A 461 8.36 35.35 9.99
C GLN A 461 9.83 35.02 10.30
N LYS A 462 10.37 35.61 11.37
CA LYS A 462 11.78 35.40 11.76
C LYS A 462 12.10 33.98 12.21
N LYS A 463 11.10 33.21 12.66
CA LYS A 463 11.30 31.83 13.13
C LYS A 463 11.37 30.83 11.96
N GLU A 464 10.73 31.14 10.83
CA GLU A 464 10.68 30.28 9.64
C GLU A 464 11.78 30.63 8.61
N GLU A 465 12.38 31.82 8.68
CA GLU A 465 13.48 32.24 7.79
C GLU A 465 14.63 31.22 7.80
N GLY A 466 14.87 30.58 6.65
CA GLY A 466 15.90 29.57 6.45
C GLY A 466 15.73 28.26 7.25
N LYS A 467 14.61 28.06 7.94
CA LYS A 467 14.35 26.94 8.86
C LYS A 467 12.94 26.36 8.65
N THR A 468 12.73 25.67 7.55
CA THR A 468 11.41 25.16 7.16
C THR A 468 11.44 23.67 6.82
N ASP A 469 11.46 22.85 7.87
CA ASP A 469 11.41 21.39 7.78
C ASP A 469 10.22 20.89 6.95
N TYR A 470 9.05 21.51 7.11
CA TYR A 470 7.86 21.18 6.33
C TYR A 470 8.07 21.36 4.83
N LYS A 471 8.68 22.47 4.40
CA LYS A 471 8.95 22.70 2.98
C LYS A 471 10.05 21.80 2.46
N ASP A 472 11.07 21.59 3.25
CA ASP A 472 12.15 20.66 2.93
C ASP A 472 11.64 19.21 2.81
N ASP A 473 10.60 18.82 3.55
CA ASP A 473 9.95 17.51 3.42
C ASP A 473 9.41 17.26 2.00
N TYR A 474 8.38 17.99 1.57
CA TYR A 474 7.74 17.71 0.28
C TYR A 474 8.58 18.16 -0.93
N MET A 475 9.41 19.20 -0.78
CA MET A 475 10.20 19.70 -1.90
C MET A 475 11.44 18.85 -2.19
N SER A 476 12.00 18.17 -1.18
CA SER A 476 13.18 17.32 -1.34
C SER A 476 12.94 16.10 -2.21
N ARG A 477 11.72 15.55 -2.22
CA ARG A 477 11.39 14.30 -2.95
C ARG A 477 11.65 14.41 -4.44
N GLY A 478 11.30 15.56 -5.05
CA GLY A 478 11.59 15.77 -6.47
C GLY A 478 13.07 15.98 -6.77
N GLU A 479 13.80 16.63 -5.87
CA GLU A 479 15.26 16.76 -5.99
C GLU A 479 15.98 15.44 -5.74
N TRP A 480 15.43 14.58 -4.88
CA TRP A 480 15.91 13.23 -4.65
C TRP A 480 15.75 12.37 -5.90
N VAL A 481 14.60 12.42 -6.59
CA VAL A 481 14.45 11.76 -7.90
C VAL A 481 15.50 12.24 -8.90
N ASP A 482 15.70 13.55 -9.00
CA ASP A 482 16.72 14.14 -9.87
C ASP A 482 18.15 13.67 -9.48
N TYR A 483 18.45 13.52 -8.18
CA TYR A 483 19.73 13.02 -7.68
C TYR A 483 19.93 11.51 -7.90
N LEU A 484 18.86 10.70 -7.79
CA LEU A 484 18.91 9.28 -8.13
C LEU A 484 19.42 9.09 -9.56
N ILE A 485 18.90 9.90 -10.50
CA ILE A 485 19.27 9.83 -11.92
C ILE A 485 20.65 10.44 -12.16
N GLY A 486 20.91 11.64 -11.63
CA GLY A 486 22.15 12.37 -11.90
C GLY A 486 22.18 13.03 -13.28
N ALA A 487 23.36 13.51 -13.68
CA ALA A 487 23.55 14.35 -14.86
C ALA A 487 23.02 13.70 -16.16
N PRO A 488 22.38 14.48 -17.06
CA PRO A 488 22.05 15.92 -16.96
C PRO A 488 20.75 16.20 -16.17
N SER A 489 20.19 15.17 -15.53
CA SER A 489 18.96 15.22 -14.74
C SER A 489 19.19 15.49 -13.25
N GLY A 490 20.37 15.98 -12.83
CA GLY A 490 20.66 16.24 -11.42
C GLY A 490 19.78 17.33 -10.78
N PRO A 491 19.80 17.52 -9.45
CA PRO A 491 18.97 18.49 -8.74
C PRO A 491 19.05 19.93 -9.29
N THR A 492 18.03 20.75 -9.03
CA THR A 492 17.90 22.14 -9.52
C THR A 492 19.16 22.97 -9.29
N LYS A 493 19.76 22.86 -8.09
CA LYS A 493 20.94 23.65 -7.70
C LYS A 493 22.24 23.12 -8.31
N GLN A 494 22.26 21.89 -8.81
CA GLN A 494 23.44 21.26 -9.40
C GLN A 494 23.03 20.16 -10.40
N VAL A 495 22.72 20.57 -11.63
CA VAL A 495 22.15 19.70 -12.66
C VAL A 495 23.13 18.70 -13.27
N ASP A 496 24.43 18.99 -13.14
CA ASP A 496 25.57 18.24 -13.68
C ASP A 496 26.21 17.29 -12.66
N VAL A 497 25.62 17.13 -11.47
CA VAL A 497 26.10 16.15 -10.49
C VAL A 497 25.92 14.72 -11.03
N LYS A 498 26.93 13.84 -10.85
CA LYS A 498 26.85 12.42 -11.28
C LYS A 498 25.63 11.69 -10.69
N GLY A 499 25.18 12.09 -9.50
CA GLY A 499 24.05 11.46 -8.81
C GLY A 499 24.32 9.99 -8.48
N LEU A 500 23.26 9.18 -8.40
CA LEU A 500 23.37 7.75 -8.14
C LEU A 500 23.27 6.88 -9.41
N SER A 501 23.12 7.49 -10.59
CA SER A 501 23.01 6.79 -11.88
C SER A 501 21.87 5.75 -11.97
N VAL A 502 20.85 5.87 -11.12
CA VAL A 502 19.67 5.00 -11.11
C VAL A 502 18.65 5.52 -12.14
N PRO A 503 18.28 4.72 -13.15
CA PRO A 503 17.57 5.24 -14.32
C PRO A 503 16.04 5.25 -14.12
N VAL A 504 15.55 6.10 -13.21
CA VAL A 504 14.12 6.24 -12.85
C VAL A 504 13.24 6.49 -14.09
N ASP A 505 12.20 5.68 -14.27
CA ASP A 505 11.28 5.76 -15.42
C ASP A 505 10.08 6.67 -15.18
N MET A 506 9.61 6.73 -13.94
CA MET A 506 8.52 7.61 -13.52
C MET A 506 8.53 7.86 -12.01
N ALA A 507 7.79 8.88 -11.59
CA ALA A 507 7.52 9.14 -10.18
C ALA A 507 6.01 9.21 -9.83
N LEU A 508 5.65 8.75 -8.64
CA LEU A 508 4.30 8.85 -8.08
C LEU A 508 4.33 9.46 -6.68
N ALA A 509 3.71 10.64 -6.53
CA ALA A 509 3.39 11.24 -5.24
C ALA A 509 1.95 10.89 -4.85
N PHE A 510 1.76 10.05 -3.83
CA PHE A 510 0.44 9.59 -3.40
C PHE A 510 -0.05 10.37 -2.17
N HIS A 511 -1.11 11.16 -2.33
CA HIS A 511 -1.70 12.06 -1.33
C HIS A 511 -3.23 11.90 -1.24
N THR A 512 -3.82 12.58 -0.26
CA THR A 512 -5.27 12.80 -0.19
C THR A 512 -5.60 14.27 0.06
N ASP A 513 -6.72 14.73 -0.48
CA ASP A 513 -7.13 16.12 -0.34
C ASP A 513 -7.81 16.38 1.02
N ALA A 514 -8.09 17.64 1.32
CA ALA A 514 -8.75 18.10 2.54
C ALA A 514 -10.08 18.83 2.25
N GLY A 515 -10.81 18.38 1.23
CA GLY A 515 -12.14 18.91 0.93
C GLY A 515 -13.20 18.39 1.91
N ILE A 516 -14.24 19.18 2.15
CA ILE A 516 -15.41 18.79 2.96
C ILE A 516 -16.67 19.07 2.16
N THR A 517 -17.70 18.24 2.29
CA THR A 517 -19.04 18.57 1.77
C THR A 517 -20.09 18.49 2.88
N PRO A 518 -21.08 19.41 2.94
CA PRO A 518 -22.08 19.40 4.03
C PRO A 518 -22.95 18.14 4.14
N ASN A 519 -23.00 17.33 3.08
CA ASN A 519 -23.81 16.11 2.99
C ASN A 519 -22.95 14.87 2.68
N ASP A 520 -21.62 14.96 2.88
CA ASP A 520 -20.64 13.93 2.51
C ASP A 520 -20.88 13.26 1.16
N LYS A 521 -21.12 14.07 0.12
CA LYS A 521 -20.99 13.56 -1.24
C LYS A 521 -19.53 13.29 -1.51
N ILE A 522 -19.26 12.16 -2.16
CA ILE A 522 -17.91 11.78 -2.58
C ILE A 522 -17.21 12.93 -3.30
N ILE A 523 -16.05 13.32 -2.76
CA ILE A 523 -15.19 14.33 -3.36
C ILE A 523 -14.42 13.71 -4.52
N GLY A 524 -13.84 12.53 -4.30
CA GLY A 524 -13.22 11.69 -5.31
C GLY A 524 -11.83 12.13 -5.75
N THR A 525 -11.39 11.56 -6.87
CA THR A 525 -9.96 11.52 -7.24
C THR A 525 -9.55 12.67 -8.14
N LEU A 526 -8.52 13.41 -7.74
CA LEU A 526 -7.84 14.46 -8.50
C LEU A 526 -6.42 14.01 -8.89
N ALA A 527 -5.98 14.39 -10.09
CA ALA A 527 -4.62 14.15 -10.55
C ALA A 527 -3.96 15.48 -10.88
N ILE A 528 -2.68 15.61 -10.54
CA ILE A 528 -1.88 16.81 -10.75
C ILE A 528 -0.61 16.40 -11.50
N TYR A 529 -0.33 17.14 -12.57
CA TYR A 529 0.87 16.99 -13.38
C TYR A 529 1.44 18.37 -13.69
N ASN A 530 2.61 18.37 -14.33
CA ASN A 530 3.20 19.57 -14.84
C ASN A 530 3.80 19.35 -16.24
N THR A 531 3.59 20.29 -17.15
CA THR A 531 4.18 20.24 -18.51
C THR A 531 5.23 21.31 -18.75
N THR A 532 5.59 22.12 -17.77
CA THR A 532 6.46 23.29 -17.94
C THR A 532 7.37 23.50 -16.73
N ARG A 533 8.70 23.38 -16.90
CA ARG A 533 9.69 23.80 -15.89
C ARG A 533 10.61 24.85 -16.52
N GLY A 534 10.58 26.08 -15.99
CA GLY A 534 11.14 27.22 -16.71
C GLY A 534 10.41 27.44 -18.04
N ASP A 535 11.17 27.67 -19.11
CA ASP A 535 10.65 27.95 -20.46
C ASP A 535 10.60 26.72 -21.38
N THR A 536 10.71 25.50 -20.83
CA THR A 536 10.73 24.24 -21.61
C THR A 536 9.62 23.26 -21.21
N ASP A 537 9.10 22.56 -22.22
CA ASP A 537 8.14 21.46 -22.14
C ASP A 537 8.78 20.09 -22.40
N ILE A 538 10.11 19.99 -22.32
CA ILE A 538 10.90 18.77 -22.55
C ILE A 538 11.72 18.42 -21.29
N PHE A 539 11.79 17.14 -20.96
CA PHE A 539 12.69 16.57 -19.95
C PHE A 539 14.15 16.51 -20.47
N PRO A 540 15.18 16.46 -19.61
CA PRO A 540 16.57 16.45 -20.06
C PRO A 540 16.94 15.29 -20.99
N ASN A 541 16.23 14.16 -20.91
CA ASN A 541 16.43 13.01 -21.81
C ASN A 541 15.87 13.26 -23.23
N GLY A 542 15.12 14.35 -23.46
CA GLY A 542 14.46 14.67 -24.73
C GLY A 542 12.98 14.28 -24.81
N GLN A 543 12.44 13.59 -23.79
CA GLN A 543 11.02 13.25 -23.72
C GLN A 543 10.17 14.48 -23.42
N SER A 544 9.04 14.61 -24.11
CA SER A 544 8.03 15.62 -23.88
C SER A 544 7.39 15.46 -22.49
N LYS A 545 7.26 16.56 -21.75
CA LYS A 545 6.62 16.59 -20.43
C LYS A 545 5.12 16.30 -20.47
N TRP A 546 4.53 16.31 -21.65
CA TRP A 546 3.16 15.84 -21.86
C TRP A 546 3.00 14.34 -21.53
N ALA A 547 4.10 13.57 -21.46
CA ALA A 547 4.08 12.22 -20.90
C ALA A 547 3.53 12.16 -19.46
N SER A 548 3.74 13.19 -18.63
CA SER A 548 3.14 13.28 -17.28
C SER A 548 1.62 13.41 -17.32
N ARG A 549 1.08 14.10 -18.34
CA ARG A 549 -0.37 14.17 -18.55
C ARG A 549 -0.91 12.80 -18.97
N ASP A 550 -0.23 12.13 -19.89
CA ASP A 550 -0.61 10.80 -20.37
C ASP A 550 -0.64 9.79 -19.21
N LEU A 551 0.38 9.81 -18.35
CA LEU A 551 0.41 9.04 -17.10
C LEU A 551 -0.83 9.33 -16.23
N CYS A 552 -1.13 10.60 -15.96
CA CYS A 552 -2.29 10.99 -15.15
C CYS A 552 -3.62 10.53 -15.74
N ASP A 553 -3.83 10.68 -17.06
CA ASP A 553 -5.06 10.24 -17.71
C ASP A 553 -5.24 8.73 -17.61
N ILE A 554 -4.20 7.96 -17.95
CA ILE A 554 -4.25 6.49 -17.93
C ILE A 554 -4.53 5.98 -16.51
N VAL A 555 -3.76 6.42 -15.52
CA VAL A 555 -3.90 5.97 -14.12
C VAL A 555 -5.24 6.40 -13.53
N GLN A 556 -5.58 7.69 -13.61
CA GLN A 556 -6.81 8.19 -12.99
C GLN A 556 -8.07 7.61 -13.66
N THR A 557 -8.03 7.36 -14.97
CA THR A 557 -9.14 6.70 -15.67
C THR A 557 -9.30 5.24 -15.21
N GLN A 558 -8.20 4.50 -15.04
CA GLN A 558 -8.24 3.14 -14.50
C GLN A 558 -8.82 3.12 -13.08
N VAL A 559 -8.28 3.95 -12.18
CA VAL A 559 -8.69 4.05 -10.77
C VAL A 559 -10.18 4.39 -10.64
N VAL A 560 -10.64 5.45 -11.32
CA VAL A 560 -12.04 5.87 -11.20
C VAL A 560 -13.01 4.83 -11.78
N ASN A 561 -12.64 4.17 -12.89
CA ASN A 561 -13.51 3.16 -13.49
C ASN A 561 -13.68 1.94 -12.58
N ASP A 562 -12.60 1.49 -11.94
CA ASP A 562 -12.64 0.34 -11.05
C ASP A 562 -13.43 0.66 -9.77
N ILE A 563 -13.20 1.83 -9.15
CA ILE A 563 -13.97 2.26 -7.98
C ILE A 563 -15.47 2.35 -8.29
N LYS A 564 -15.84 2.91 -9.46
CA LYS A 564 -17.25 3.01 -9.86
C LYS A 564 -17.92 1.65 -10.05
N LYS A 565 -17.18 0.64 -10.49
CA LYS A 565 -17.70 -0.70 -10.72
C LYS A 565 -17.84 -1.50 -9.43
N LEU A 566 -16.90 -1.34 -8.48
CA LEU A 566 -16.80 -2.19 -7.30
C LEU A 566 -17.37 -1.56 -6.02
N TYR A 567 -17.40 -0.23 -5.93
CA TYR A 567 -17.70 0.47 -4.67
C TYR A 567 -18.74 1.57 -4.84
N GLU A 568 -18.47 2.61 -5.62
CA GLU A 568 -19.30 3.83 -5.61
C GLU A 568 -19.51 4.35 -7.03
N PRO A 569 -20.65 4.03 -7.68
CA PRO A 569 -20.93 4.42 -9.06
C PRO A 569 -20.89 5.93 -9.31
N LYS A 570 -21.11 6.73 -8.26
CA LYS A 570 -21.04 8.20 -8.28
C LYS A 570 -19.67 8.74 -7.91
N TRP A 571 -18.63 7.89 -7.84
CA TRP A 571 -17.28 8.34 -7.52
C TRP A 571 -16.84 9.44 -8.48
N SER A 572 -16.48 10.58 -7.92
CA SER A 572 -16.21 11.79 -8.69
C SER A 572 -14.85 11.69 -9.37
N ARG A 573 -14.84 11.73 -10.72
CA ARG A 573 -13.61 12.01 -11.48
C ARG A 573 -13.34 13.51 -11.41
N ARG A 574 -12.38 13.94 -10.59
CA ARG A 574 -11.92 15.34 -10.59
C ARG A 574 -10.91 15.55 -11.72
N GLY A 575 -10.47 16.80 -11.87
CA GLY A 575 -9.69 17.26 -13.00
C GLY A 575 -8.27 16.69 -13.03
N MET A 576 -7.66 16.77 -14.21
CA MET A 576 -6.22 16.65 -14.37
C MET A 576 -5.62 18.05 -14.39
N TRP A 577 -4.98 18.46 -13.30
CA TRP A 577 -4.46 19.81 -13.13
C TRP A 577 -3.02 19.92 -13.62
N ASN A 578 -2.79 20.77 -14.62
CA ASN A 578 -1.44 21.22 -14.96
C ASN A 578 -1.04 22.37 -14.01
N LYS A 579 -0.29 22.04 -12.95
CA LYS A 579 0.09 22.99 -11.89
C LYS A 579 1.53 22.77 -11.43
N GLN A 580 2.12 23.79 -10.80
CA GLN A 580 3.50 23.75 -10.30
C GLN A 580 3.56 23.29 -8.84
N TYR A 581 2.90 22.18 -8.51
CA TYR A 581 3.05 21.56 -7.19
C TYR A 581 4.44 20.91 -7.16
N SER A 582 5.22 21.18 -6.11
CA SER A 582 6.65 20.84 -6.07
C SER A 582 6.93 19.39 -6.48
N GLU A 583 6.17 18.44 -5.96
CA GLU A 583 6.33 17.01 -6.21
C GLU A 583 5.97 16.59 -7.64
N SER A 584 5.13 17.36 -8.36
CA SER A 584 4.83 17.15 -9.78
C SER A 584 5.71 17.99 -10.73
N TYR A 585 6.29 19.08 -10.21
CA TYR A 585 7.03 20.10 -10.96
C TYR A 585 8.52 19.85 -11.00
N ARG A 586 9.09 19.41 -9.86
CA ARG A 586 10.53 19.24 -9.70
C ARG A 586 11.07 18.01 -10.43
N PRO A 587 10.49 16.81 -10.34
CA PRO A 587 11.09 15.64 -10.99
C PRO A 587 11.31 15.84 -12.50
N LYS A 588 12.44 15.35 -12.99
CA LYS A 588 12.84 15.38 -14.41
C LYS A 588 12.43 14.14 -15.19
N VAL A 589 11.40 13.45 -14.71
CA VAL A 589 10.78 12.26 -15.30
C VAL A 589 9.26 12.40 -15.31
N PRO A 590 8.53 11.62 -16.13
CA PRO A 590 7.08 11.57 -16.08
C PRO A 590 6.58 11.36 -14.64
N THR A 591 5.72 12.26 -14.17
CA THR A 591 5.29 12.28 -12.76
C THR A 591 3.81 12.55 -12.61
N MET A 592 3.18 11.81 -11.68
CA MET A 592 1.82 12.04 -11.21
C MET A 592 1.86 12.38 -9.72
N LEU A 593 1.21 13.47 -9.34
CA LEU A 593 0.74 13.67 -7.98
C LEU A 593 -0.74 13.32 -7.94
N SER A 594 -1.09 12.35 -7.10
CA SER A 594 -2.43 11.85 -6.94
C SER A 594 -3.04 12.35 -5.65
N GLU A 595 -4.18 13.03 -5.74
CA GLU A 595 -5.04 13.37 -4.61
C GLU A 595 -6.21 12.38 -4.65
N MET A 596 -6.03 11.21 -4.04
CA MET A 596 -6.84 10.01 -4.32
C MET A 596 -8.31 10.17 -3.91
N LEU A 597 -8.54 10.74 -2.73
CA LEU A 597 -9.84 11.02 -2.12
C LEU A 597 -9.69 12.22 -1.18
N SER A 598 -10.73 12.57 -0.42
CA SER A 598 -10.61 13.58 0.64
C SER A 598 -10.58 13.02 2.06
N HIS A 599 -9.50 13.30 2.79
CA HIS A 599 -9.29 12.84 4.16
C HIS A 599 -10.21 13.49 5.20
N GLN A 600 -10.75 14.68 4.88
CA GLN A 600 -11.65 15.42 5.77
C GLN A 600 -13.14 15.15 5.49
N ASN A 601 -13.48 14.27 4.55
CA ASN A 601 -14.86 13.96 4.17
C ASN A 601 -15.20 12.52 4.57
N PHE A 602 -16.17 12.32 5.46
CA PHE A 602 -16.42 11.00 6.03
C PHE A 602 -16.87 9.96 4.99
N ALA A 603 -17.65 10.31 3.96
CA ALA A 603 -18.01 9.33 2.92
C ALA A 603 -16.82 8.85 2.08
N ASP A 604 -15.82 9.71 1.85
CA ASP A 604 -14.56 9.30 1.24
C ASP A 604 -13.81 8.39 2.22
N MET A 605 -13.69 8.80 3.49
CA MET A 605 -12.97 8.05 4.52
C MET A 605 -13.62 6.71 4.89
N TYR A 606 -14.93 6.57 4.77
CA TYR A 606 -15.62 5.31 4.99
C TYR A 606 -15.15 4.23 4.01
N GLN A 607 -15.02 4.57 2.73
CA GLN A 607 -14.44 3.68 1.72
C GLN A 607 -12.95 3.48 1.99
N ALA A 608 -12.25 4.57 2.30
CA ALA A 608 -10.81 4.64 2.54
C ALA A 608 -10.30 3.66 3.62
N MET A 609 -11.11 3.38 4.63
CA MET A 609 -10.75 2.53 5.76
C MET A 609 -10.94 1.03 5.49
N ASP A 610 -11.65 0.66 4.41
CA ASP A 610 -11.87 -0.74 4.03
C ASP A 610 -10.61 -1.35 3.37
N PRO A 611 -9.96 -2.39 3.96
CA PRO A 611 -8.81 -3.03 3.35
C PRO A 611 -9.06 -3.59 1.94
N LYS A 612 -10.31 -4.03 1.63
CA LYS A 612 -10.67 -4.47 0.27
C LYS A 612 -10.59 -3.30 -0.71
N PHE A 613 -11.07 -2.13 -0.31
CA PHE A 613 -10.94 -0.90 -1.09
C PHE A 613 -9.47 -0.52 -1.30
N LYS A 614 -8.64 -0.62 -0.25
CA LYS A 614 -7.19 -0.37 -0.36
C LYS A 614 -6.54 -1.29 -1.38
N PHE A 615 -6.85 -2.59 -1.35
CA PHE A 615 -6.35 -3.58 -2.30
C PHE A 615 -6.78 -3.25 -3.74
N ASP A 616 -8.08 -3.08 -3.99
CA ASP A 616 -8.62 -2.87 -5.34
C ASP A 616 -8.15 -1.56 -5.97
N VAL A 617 -8.10 -0.48 -5.19
CA VAL A 617 -7.58 0.81 -5.65
C VAL A 617 -6.10 0.72 -5.95
N SER A 618 -5.31 0.10 -5.08
CA SER A 618 -3.87 -0.11 -5.32
C SER A 618 -3.63 -0.95 -6.58
N ARG A 619 -4.45 -1.97 -6.80
CA ARG A 619 -4.45 -2.77 -8.04
C ARG A 619 -4.79 -1.91 -9.26
N ALA A 620 -5.72 -0.96 -9.15
CA ALA A 620 -6.04 -0.03 -10.22
C ALA A 620 -4.89 0.94 -10.54
N TYR A 621 -4.16 1.45 -9.53
CA TYR A 621 -2.93 2.22 -9.75
C TYR A 621 -1.87 1.38 -10.46
N TYR A 622 -1.60 0.16 -9.99
CA TYR A 622 -0.69 -0.78 -10.63
C TYR A 622 -1.05 -1.01 -12.11
N LYS A 623 -2.32 -1.32 -12.42
CA LYS A 623 -2.80 -1.51 -13.80
C LYS A 623 -2.54 -0.27 -14.67
N GLY A 624 -2.81 0.93 -14.15
CA GLY A 624 -2.56 2.18 -14.86
C GLY A 624 -1.08 2.45 -15.12
N ILE A 625 -0.23 2.22 -14.13
CA ILE A 625 1.23 2.38 -14.21
C ILE A 625 1.81 1.38 -15.23
N LEU A 626 1.40 0.12 -15.16
CA LEU A 626 1.81 -0.92 -16.10
C LEU A 626 1.43 -0.54 -17.54
N LYS A 627 0.20 -0.08 -17.77
CA LYS A 627 -0.26 0.36 -19.11
C LYS A 627 0.56 1.54 -19.62
N PHE A 628 0.87 2.51 -18.76
CA PHE A 628 1.73 3.64 -19.11
C PHE A 628 3.14 3.19 -19.49
N LEU A 629 3.84 2.46 -18.61
CA LEU A 629 5.22 2.03 -18.82
C LEU A 629 5.36 1.06 -19.99
N SER A 630 4.45 0.11 -20.15
CA SER A 630 4.45 -0.81 -21.31
C SER A 630 4.32 -0.04 -22.62
N ASN A 631 3.48 1.02 -22.65
CA ASN A 631 3.37 1.89 -23.81
C ASN A 631 4.62 2.77 -24.02
N GLN A 632 5.30 3.20 -22.96
CA GLN A 632 6.60 3.90 -23.07
C GLN A 632 7.68 3.01 -23.71
N ASP A 633 7.69 1.73 -23.31
CA ASP A 633 8.66 0.73 -23.76
C ASP A 633 8.31 0.12 -25.14
N GLY A 634 7.09 0.37 -25.64
CA GLY A 634 6.61 -0.20 -26.90
C GLY A 634 6.38 -1.72 -26.83
N ARG A 635 5.91 -2.22 -25.68
CA ARG A 635 5.64 -3.64 -25.42
C ARG A 635 4.20 -3.88 -24.98
N ASP A 636 3.74 -5.11 -25.16
CA ASP A 636 2.47 -5.57 -24.58
C ASP A 636 2.56 -5.67 -23.05
N TYR A 637 1.39 -5.60 -22.41
CA TYR A 637 1.27 -5.72 -20.96
C TYR A 637 0.45 -6.96 -20.56
N VAL A 638 0.77 -7.53 -19.41
CA VAL A 638 -0.04 -8.54 -18.70
C VAL A 638 -0.09 -8.15 -17.24
N VAL A 639 -1.29 -8.14 -16.66
CA VAL A 639 -1.49 -7.83 -15.23
C VAL A 639 -1.28 -9.10 -14.41
N GLN A 640 -0.68 -8.99 -13.22
CA GLN A 640 -0.50 -10.13 -12.32
C GLN A 640 -1.85 -10.76 -11.91
N PRO A 641 -1.91 -12.08 -11.66
CA PRO A 641 -3.14 -12.76 -11.26
C PRO A 641 -3.68 -12.30 -9.89
N LEU A 642 -4.91 -12.70 -9.58
CA LEU A 642 -5.47 -12.62 -8.21
C LEU A 642 -5.00 -13.83 -7.37
N PRO A 643 -5.00 -13.71 -6.02
CA PRO A 643 -4.73 -14.85 -5.13
C PRO A 643 -5.66 -16.04 -5.42
N VAL A 644 -5.15 -17.26 -5.21
CA VAL A 644 -5.94 -18.49 -5.35
C VAL A 644 -6.92 -18.64 -4.18
N ASN A 645 -7.98 -19.41 -4.37
CA ASN A 645 -8.98 -19.74 -3.35
C ASN A 645 -9.28 -21.26 -3.31
N TYR A 646 -10.21 -21.69 -2.45
CA TYR A 646 -10.52 -23.11 -2.20
C TYR A 646 -9.26 -23.91 -1.85
N PHE A 647 -8.32 -23.31 -1.11
CA PHE A 647 -7.07 -23.97 -0.77
C PHE A 647 -7.39 -25.11 0.21
N LYS A 648 -6.81 -26.28 -0.01
CA LYS A 648 -6.96 -27.42 0.91
C LYS A 648 -5.76 -28.35 0.92
N ILE A 649 -5.63 -29.05 2.03
CA ILE A 649 -4.68 -30.14 2.23
C ILE A 649 -5.46 -31.45 2.36
N ASP A 650 -5.05 -32.48 1.62
CA ASP A 650 -5.57 -33.86 1.73
C ASP A 650 -4.42 -34.83 2.08
N GLU A 651 -4.65 -35.79 2.97
CA GLU A 651 -3.71 -36.91 3.17
C GLU A 651 -3.76 -37.90 2.00
N THR A 652 -2.60 -38.39 1.57
CA THR A 652 -2.46 -39.45 0.56
C THR A 652 -1.68 -40.62 1.12
N ASP A 653 -1.72 -41.78 0.45
CA ASP A 653 -0.98 -42.99 0.87
C ASP A 653 0.52 -42.77 1.14
N LYS A 654 1.11 -41.70 0.56
CA LYS A 654 2.55 -41.42 0.58
C LYS A 654 2.93 -40.06 1.16
N GLY A 655 1.98 -39.25 1.62
CA GLY A 655 2.22 -37.89 2.08
C GLY A 655 0.96 -37.03 2.09
N ILE A 656 1.04 -35.84 1.50
CA ILE A 656 -0.08 -34.90 1.39
C ILE A 656 -0.21 -34.35 -0.02
N ARG A 657 -1.43 -33.97 -0.40
CA ARG A 657 -1.74 -33.19 -1.59
C ARG A 657 -2.24 -31.81 -1.16
N LEU A 658 -1.61 -30.79 -1.72
CA LEU A 658 -2.10 -29.41 -1.70
C LEU A 658 -2.94 -29.19 -2.97
N SER A 659 -4.10 -28.53 -2.88
CA SER A 659 -4.90 -28.18 -4.07
C SER A 659 -5.67 -26.88 -3.90
N TRP A 660 -5.90 -26.14 -4.99
CA TRP A 660 -6.52 -24.81 -4.99
C TRP A 660 -7.22 -24.53 -6.32
N LYS A 661 -7.91 -23.39 -6.43
CA LYS A 661 -8.53 -22.91 -7.66
C LYS A 661 -7.99 -21.53 -8.06
N ALA A 662 -7.88 -21.31 -9.37
CA ALA A 662 -7.60 -19.99 -9.94
C ALA A 662 -8.77 -19.04 -9.72
N VAL A 663 -8.48 -17.74 -9.57
CA VAL A 663 -9.47 -16.67 -9.50
C VAL A 663 -9.35 -15.78 -10.72
N ASP A 664 -10.44 -15.62 -11.46
CA ASP A 664 -10.52 -14.72 -12.61
C ASP A 664 -10.71 -13.26 -12.14
N ASP A 665 -10.00 -12.32 -12.76
CA ASP A 665 -10.21 -10.88 -12.57
C ASP A 665 -11.22 -10.36 -13.59
N GLU A 666 -12.45 -10.10 -13.16
CA GLU A 666 -13.52 -9.57 -14.01
C GLU A 666 -13.21 -8.19 -14.62
N LEU A 667 -12.28 -7.44 -14.02
CA LEU A 667 -11.87 -6.12 -14.48
C LEU A 667 -10.64 -6.13 -15.39
N GLU A 668 -9.95 -7.26 -15.52
CA GLU A 668 -8.71 -7.35 -16.29
C GLU A 668 -8.45 -8.77 -16.84
N VAL A 669 -8.89 -8.97 -18.08
CA VAL A 669 -8.83 -10.27 -18.77
C VAL A 669 -7.43 -10.84 -18.98
N THR A 670 -6.38 -10.00 -18.90
CA THR A 670 -4.98 -10.45 -19.03
C THR A 670 -4.47 -11.12 -17.76
N ALA A 671 -5.13 -10.94 -16.61
CA ALA A 671 -4.68 -11.41 -15.31
C ALA A 671 -4.88 -12.91 -15.04
N LYS A 672 -4.87 -13.73 -16.08
CA LYS A 672 -5.05 -15.18 -15.95
C LYS A 672 -3.79 -15.85 -15.41
N PRO A 673 -3.90 -16.81 -14.48
CA PRO A 673 -2.76 -17.57 -14.00
C PRO A 673 -2.28 -18.58 -15.04
N GLU A 674 -0.96 -18.75 -15.13
CA GLU A 674 -0.30 -19.76 -15.98
C GLU A 674 0.43 -20.81 -15.14
N LYS A 675 0.92 -20.44 -13.96
CA LYS A 675 1.65 -21.28 -13.01
C LYS A 675 1.32 -20.88 -11.58
N TYR A 676 1.80 -21.65 -10.62
CA TYR A 676 1.65 -21.36 -9.20
C TYR A 676 2.97 -21.56 -8.48
N LYS A 677 3.14 -20.87 -7.34
CA LYS A 677 4.30 -21.05 -6.48
C LYS A 677 3.85 -21.37 -5.07
N ILE A 678 4.45 -22.40 -4.49
CA ILE A 678 4.07 -22.95 -3.20
C ILE A 678 5.17 -22.66 -2.22
N TYR A 679 4.87 -21.89 -1.20
CA TYR A 679 5.79 -21.55 -0.13
C TYR A 679 5.56 -22.47 1.06
N THR A 680 6.64 -22.96 1.66
CA THR A 680 6.58 -23.83 2.84
C THR A 680 7.24 -23.15 4.03
N ARG A 681 6.59 -23.22 5.18
CA ARG A 681 7.14 -22.90 6.50
C ARG A 681 7.16 -24.17 7.35
N ILE A 682 8.23 -24.38 8.10
CA ILE A 682 8.35 -25.48 9.06
C ILE A 682 8.35 -24.92 10.48
N ASN A 683 7.40 -25.38 11.30
CA ASN A 683 7.09 -24.86 12.63
C ASN A 683 6.90 -23.32 12.58
N ASP A 684 7.53 -22.58 13.50
CA ASP A 684 7.43 -21.13 13.67
C ASP A 684 8.50 -20.35 12.89
N ARG A 685 9.21 -20.99 11.95
CA ARG A 685 10.27 -20.36 11.13
C ARG A 685 9.70 -19.46 10.02
N GLY A 686 10.56 -18.92 9.17
CA GLY A 686 10.15 -18.17 7.98
C GLY A 686 9.66 -19.09 6.85
N PHE A 687 8.97 -18.52 5.87
CA PHE A 687 8.70 -19.21 4.60
C PHE A 687 9.96 -19.32 3.76
N ASP A 688 10.09 -20.42 3.03
CA ASP A 688 11.12 -20.64 2.01
C ASP A 688 10.94 -19.75 0.77
N ASN A 689 11.71 -20.01 -0.28
CA ASN A 689 11.60 -19.29 -1.56
C ASN A 689 10.46 -19.78 -2.46
N GLY A 690 9.79 -20.85 -2.06
CA GLY A 690 8.74 -21.52 -2.79
C GLY A 690 9.17 -22.35 -4.00
N ILE A 691 8.31 -23.29 -4.38
CA ILE A 691 8.49 -24.23 -5.50
C ILE A 691 7.47 -23.89 -6.58
N LEU A 692 7.93 -23.75 -7.83
CA LEU A 692 7.08 -23.47 -8.99
C LEU A 692 6.42 -24.76 -9.50
N VAL A 693 5.11 -24.71 -9.72
CA VAL A 693 4.29 -25.80 -10.28
C VAL A 693 3.38 -25.29 -11.39
N SER A 694 2.94 -26.18 -12.28
CA SER A 694 2.02 -25.82 -13.38
C SER A 694 0.57 -26.22 -13.08
N ASP A 695 0.37 -27.28 -12.32
CA ASP A 695 -0.95 -27.75 -11.95
C ASP A 695 -1.53 -26.96 -10.76
N SER A 696 -2.85 -26.95 -10.61
CA SER A 696 -3.54 -26.40 -9.43
C SER A 696 -3.53 -27.35 -8.22
N PHE A 697 -2.53 -28.23 -8.16
CA PHE A 697 -2.26 -29.11 -7.03
C PHE A 697 -0.77 -29.46 -6.96
N TYR A 698 -0.33 -29.93 -5.80
CA TYR A 698 1.04 -30.40 -5.60
C TYR A 698 1.13 -31.51 -4.57
N GLU A 699 1.94 -32.52 -4.85
CA GLU A 699 2.12 -33.70 -4.01
C GLU A 699 3.43 -33.59 -3.22
N ILE A 700 3.32 -33.58 -1.89
CA ILE A 700 4.47 -33.58 -1.00
C ILE A 700 4.59 -34.96 -0.37
N LYS A 701 5.77 -35.56 -0.54
CA LYS A 701 6.10 -36.88 0.02
C LYS A 701 6.95 -36.73 1.27
N ASN A 702 6.98 -37.76 2.10
CA ASN A 702 7.87 -37.85 3.27
C ASN A 702 7.67 -36.74 4.31
N ILE A 703 6.42 -36.53 4.75
CA ILE A 703 6.14 -35.63 5.88
C ILE A 703 6.59 -36.28 7.19
N GLU A 704 7.40 -35.55 7.96
CA GLU A 704 7.82 -35.95 9.31
C GLU A 704 6.65 -35.86 10.30
N SER A 705 6.56 -36.83 11.20
CA SER A 705 5.58 -36.82 12.28
C SER A 705 5.92 -35.74 13.30
N ASN A 706 4.90 -35.15 13.93
CA ASN A 706 5.04 -34.11 14.95
C ASN A 706 5.79 -32.84 14.50
N VAL A 707 5.92 -32.59 13.20
CA VAL A 707 6.39 -31.32 12.64
C VAL A 707 5.22 -30.61 11.99
N ILE A 708 5.05 -29.31 12.28
CA ILE A 708 4.02 -28.50 11.65
C ILE A 708 4.58 -27.96 10.33
N TYR A 709 3.88 -28.22 9.24
CA TYR A 709 4.15 -27.62 7.93
C TYR A 709 3.03 -26.64 7.62
N SER A 710 3.37 -25.40 7.27
CA SER A 710 2.42 -24.40 6.81
C SER A 710 2.70 -24.02 5.36
N PHE A 711 1.66 -23.77 4.59
CA PHE A 711 1.73 -23.53 3.16
C PHE A 711 0.93 -22.30 2.78
N LYS A 712 1.43 -21.56 1.78
CA LYS A 712 0.67 -20.56 1.04
C LYS A 712 0.99 -20.68 -0.44
N VAL A 713 0.05 -20.28 -1.27
CA VAL A 713 0.15 -20.39 -2.73
C VAL A 713 -0.04 -19.03 -3.38
N THR A 714 0.80 -18.73 -4.36
CA THR A 714 0.63 -17.57 -5.26
C THR A 714 0.38 -18.06 -6.68
N ALA A 715 -0.34 -17.27 -7.44
CA ALA A 715 -0.56 -17.45 -8.87
C ALA A 715 0.41 -16.57 -9.68
N ILE A 716 0.90 -17.09 -10.80
CA ILE A 716 1.94 -16.46 -11.62
C ILE A 716 1.55 -16.46 -13.09
N ASN A 717 1.83 -15.35 -13.79
CA ASN A 717 1.84 -15.26 -15.25
C ASN A 717 3.02 -14.39 -15.73
N ASP A 718 3.10 -14.11 -17.04
CA ASP A 718 4.15 -13.24 -17.62
C ASP A 718 4.14 -11.78 -17.12
N GLY A 719 3.09 -11.37 -16.40
CA GLY A 719 2.90 -10.04 -15.83
C GLY A 719 3.39 -9.88 -14.40
N GLY A 720 3.43 -10.97 -13.62
CA GLY A 720 3.86 -10.94 -12.22
C GLY A 720 3.31 -12.09 -11.37
N GLU A 721 3.51 -11.94 -10.07
CA GLU A 721 3.08 -12.87 -9.02
C GLU A 721 1.95 -12.26 -8.15
N SER A 722 0.90 -13.03 -7.87
CA SER A 722 -0.23 -12.56 -7.06
C SER A 722 0.16 -12.32 -5.59
N PHE A 723 -0.75 -11.69 -4.84
CA PHE A 723 -0.72 -11.80 -3.39
C PHE A 723 -0.94 -13.27 -2.98
N PRO A 724 -0.46 -13.70 -1.79
CA PRO A 724 -0.61 -15.09 -1.37
C PRO A 724 -2.06 -15.42 -1.01
N SER A 725 -2.41 -16.70 -1.08
CA SER A 725 -3.57 -17.28 -0.41
C SER A 725 -3.49 -17.10 1.11
N GLU A 726 -4.55 -17.50 1.82
CA GLU A 726 -4.46 -17.84 3.24
C GLU A 726 -3.40 -18.93 3.50
N ILE A 727 -3.02 -19.07 4.77
CA ILE A 727 -2.02 -20.06 5.20
C ILE A 727 -2.74 -21.26 5.81
N LEU A 728 -2.52 -22.43 5.20
CA LEU A 728 -2.98 -23.70 5.73
C LEU A 728 -1.84 -24.47 6.36
N ALA A 729 -2.13 -25.20 7.43
CA ALA A 729 -1.15 -25.98 8.17
C ALA A 729 -1.54 -27.48 8.28
N TYR A 730 -0.52 -28.32 8.38
CA TYR A 730 -0.63 -29.77 8.54
C TYR A 730 0.41 -30.28 9.54
N CYS A 731 0.01 -31.23 10.37
CA CYS A 731 0.89 -31.98 11.25
C CYS A 731 0.47 -33.45 11.28
N LYS A 732 1.38 -34.33 10.90
CA LYS A 732 1.14 -35.77 10.92
C LYS A 732 1.19 -36.32 12.34
N SER A 733 0.19 -37.11 12.73
CA SER A 733 0.17 -37.78 14.04
C SER A 733 1.24 -38.87 14.13
N GLU A 734 1.95 -38.95 15.26
CA GLU A 734 2.89 -40.05 15.55
C GLU A 734 2.21 -41.42 15.68
N ASN A 735 0.98 -41.47 16.17
CA ASN A 735 0.31 -42.70 16.56
C ASN A 735 -0.69 -43.21 15.51
N GLY A 736 -0.71 -42.62 14.31
CA GLY A 736 -1.68 -42.95 13.27
C GLY A 736 -3.14 -42.65 13.64
N LYS A 737 -3.37 -41.81 14.66
CA LYS A 737 -4.70 -41.32 15.00
C LYS A 737 -5.22 -40.44 13.87
N GLN A 738 -6.53 -40.52 13.63
CA GLN A 738 -7.21 -39.59 12.72
C GLN A 738 -6.90 -38.13 13.14
N PRO A 739 -6.55 -37.25 12.19
CA PRO A 739 -6.25 -35.85 12.49
C PRO A 739 -7.51 -35.06 12.86
N VAL A 740 -7.33 -33.93 13.54
CA VAL A 740 -8.36 -32.90 13.64
C VAL A 740 -8.40 -32.13 12.32
N LEU A 741 -9.57 -31.98 11.72
CA LEU A 741 -9.77 -31.09 10.57
C LEU A 741 -10.00 -29.68 11.07
N ILE A 742 -9.11 -28.76 10.73
CA ILE A 742 -9.25 -27.33 10.98
C ILE A 742 -9.80 -26.66 9.71
N VAL A 743 -10.92 -25.98 9.79
CA VAL A 743 -11.43 -25.15 8.70
C VAL A 743 -11.22 -23.70 9.08
N ASN A 744 -10.40 -23.00 8.30
CA ASN A 744 -10.24 -21.57 8.42
C ASN A 744 -11.43 -20.88 7.75
N GLY A 745 -12.34 -20.31 8.54
CA GLY A 745 -13.40 -19.45 8.05
C GLY A 745 -13.29 -18.04 8.60
N PHE A 746 -12.06 -17.61 8.95
CA PHE A 746 -11.78 -16.23 9.29
C PHE A 746 -10.97 -15.57 8.17
N ASP A 747 -11.69 -14.96 7.25
CA ASP A 747 -11.18 -14.32 6.04
C ASP A 747 -11.68 -12.87 5.95
N ARG A 748 -12.51 -12.46 6.91
CA ARG A 748 -12.93 -11.08 7.12
C ARG A 748 -11.74 -10.14 7.23
N VAL A 749 -11.76 -9.17 6.33
CA VAL A 749 -11.07 -7.88 6.41
C VAL A 749 -12.10 -6.80 6.11
N SER A 750 -12.19 -5.77 6.96
CA SER A 750 -13.22 -4.74 6.82
C SER A 750 -12.83 -3.41 7.43
N ALA A 751 -13.51 -2.35 7.00
CA ALA A 751 -13.48 -1.06 7.70
C ALA A 751 -14.05 -1.17 9.13
N PRO A 752 -13.73 -0.21 10.02
CA PRO A 752 -14.43 -0.04 11.29
C PRO A 752 -15.93 0.24 11.08
N GLN A 753 -16.77 -0.04 12.08
CA GLN A 753 -18.20 0.26 11.99
C GLN A 753 -18.42 1.78 11.83
N GLY A 754 -18.86 2.17 10.64
CA GLY A 754 -19.32 3.53 10.36
C GLY A 754 -20.83 3.69 10.57
N PHE A 755 -21.27 4.92 10.82
CA PHE A 755 -22.68 5.31 10.75
C PHE A 755 -22.83 6.75 10.23
N ASP A 756 -24.01 7.06 9.70
CA ASP A 756 -24.41 8.43 9.37
C ASP A 756 -25.93 8.59 9.53
N ASP A 757 -26.36 9.49 10.42
CA ASP A 757 -27.78 9.84 10.61
C ASP A 757 -28.15 11.24 10.05
N GLY A 758 -27.20 11.88 9.35
CA GLY A 758 -27.31 13.23 8.80
C GLY A 758 -26.95 14.36 9.79
N LYS A 759 -26.96 14.09 11.10
CA LYS A 759 -26.50 15.04 12.15
C LYS A 759 -25.16 14.60 12.74
N TYR A 760 -25.03 13.32 13.03
CA TYR A 760 -23.83 12.67 13.53
C TYR A 760 -23.35 11.65 12.50
N ALA A 761 -22.03 11.58 12.34
CA ALA A 761 -21.39 10.59 11.49
C ALA A 761 -19.98 10.28 11.99
N GLY A 762 -19.48 9.09 11.69
CA GLY A 762 -18.14 8.68 12.09
C GLY A 762 -18.01 7.18 12.29
N PHE A 763 -16.85 6.80 12.83
CA PHE A 763 -16.53 5.44 13.20
C PHE A 763 -16.79 5.18 14.69
N MET A 764 -17.31 3.99 15.00
CA MET A 764 -17.59 3.51 16.34
C MET A 764 -16.74 2.28 16.64
N SER A 765 -15.45 2.48 16.93
CA SER A 765 -14.50 1.42 17.30
C SER A 765 -15.03 0.51 18.42
N SER A 766 -15.74 1.08 19.40
CA SER A 766 -16.38 0.29 20.48
C SER A 766 -17.45 -0.72 20.03
N VAL A 767 -17.96 -0.59 18.80
CA VAL A 767 -18.89 -1.54 18.19
C VAL A 767 -18.13 -2.59 17.38
N ASP A 768 -17.15 -2.11 16.60
CA ASP A 768 -16.31 -2.92 15.73
C ASP A 768 -15.17 -2.02 15.21
N GLU A 769 -13.92 -2.37 15.53
CA GLU A 769 -12.73 -1.68 15.01
C GLU A 769 -12.45 -2.03 13.55
N GLY A 770 -13.16 -3.01 13.00
CA GLY A 770 -12.87 -3.58 11.70
C GLY A 770 -11.64 -4.48 11.77
N VAL A 771 -11.38 -5.18 10.68
CA VAL A 771 -10.28 -6.15 10.63
C VAL A 771 -9.33 -5.74 9.52
N ALA A 772 -8.12 -5.34 9.88
CA ALA A 772 -7.10 -4.95 8.90
C ALA A 772 -6.55 -6.17 8.14
N TYR A 773 -6.05 -5.96 6.92
CA TYR A 773 -5.25 -6.97 6.23
C TYR A 773 -3.88 -7.07 6.90
N LYS A 774 -3.66 -8.14 7.67
CA LYS A 774 -2.48 -8.42 8.51
C LYS A 774 -2.24 -7.45 9.67
N ARG A 775 -2.19 -6.15 9.40
CA ARG A 775 -1.95 -5.10 10.41
C ARG A 775 -2.43 -3.73 9.92
N ASN A 776 -2.78 -2.88 10.86
CA ASN A 776 -3.01 -1.45 10.63
C ASN A 776 -1.87 -0.63 11.23
N ILE A 777 -1.27 0.24 10.42
CA ILE A 777 -0.13 1.10 10.81
C ILE A 777 -0.50 2.59 10.83
N ALA A 778 -1.78 2.92 10.67
CA ALA A 778 -2.30 4.28 10.59
C ALA A 778 -3.40 4.60 11.59
N TYR A 779 -3.72 3.69 12.51
CA TYR A 779 -4.69 3.92 13.57
C TYR A 779 -4.12 4.87 14.63
N VAL A 780 -4.79 6.00 14.86
CA VAL A 780 -4.32 7.01 15.84
C VAL A 780 -5.06 6.93 17.18
N GLY A 781 -6.29 6.40 17.17
CA GLY A 781 -7.17 6.29 18.33
C GLY A 781 -8.64 6.54 17.97
N ASP A 782 -9.53 6.31 18.93
CA ASP A 782 -10.99 6.41 18.72
C ASP A 782 -11.43 7.83 18.31
N GLN A 783 -12.46 7.91 17.47
CA GLN A 783 -13.12 9.17 17.15
C GLN A 783 -13.97 9.64 18.34
N TYR A 784 -13.79 10.90 18.78
CA TYR A 784 -14.55 11.48 19.89
C TYR A 784 -15.52 12.60 19.47
N ASP A 785 -15.32 13.22 18.30
CA ASP A 785 -16.24 14.23 17.77
C ASP A 785 -17.01 13.69 16.56
N LEU A 786 -18.27 13.33 16.81
CA LEU A 786 -19.20 12.79 15.82
C LEU A 786 -20.13 13.86 15.24
N ASP A 787 -20.17 15.09 15.79
CA ASP A 787 -21.15 16.11 15.39
C ASP A 787 -20.70 16.83 14.11
N ARG A 788 -21.49 16.72 13.04
CA ARG A 788 -21.21 17.37 11.75
C ARG A 788 -21.17 18.91 11.84
N LYS A 789 -21.74 19.50 12.90
CA LYS A 789 -21.73 20.96 13.14
C LYS A 789 -20.50 21.44 13.90
N SER A 790 -19.68 20.54 14.42
CA SER A 790 -18.42 20.89 15.06
C SER A 790 -17.53 21.63 14.06
N LYS A 791 -17.13 22.84 14.43
CA LYS A 791 -16.38 23.72 13.53
C LYS A 791 -14.90 23.36 13.57
N TRP A 792 -14.32 23.22 12.39
CA TRP A 792 -12.87 23.24 12.22
C TRP A 792 -12.31 24.61 12.64
N LYS A 793 -11.29 24.60 13.52
CA LYS A 793 -10.50 25.78 13.87
C LYS A 793 -9.12 25.71 13.25
N ASP A 794 -8.40 24.64 13.54
CA ASP A 794 -7.05 24.31 13.08
C ASP A 794 -6.84 22.79 13.20
N ASP A 795 -5.63 22.29 12.90
CA ASP A 795 -5.35 20.86 12.92
C ASP A 795 -5.37 20.24 14.34
N ASP A 796 -5.19 21.06 15.40
CA ASP A 796 -5.29 20.62 16.80
C ASP A 796 -6.75 20.58 17.28
N ALA A 797 -7.63 21.36 16.67
CA ALA A 797 -9.06 21.43 16.94
C ALA A 797 -9.88 21.34 15.63
N CYS A 798 -9.83 20.16 15.02
CA CYS A 798 -10.40 19.89 13.70
C CYS A 798 -11.94 19.75 13.66
N GLY A 799 -12.61 19.52 14.79
CA GLY A 799 -14.07 19.42 14.85
C GLY A 799 -14.58 18.05 14.39
N HIS A 800 -15.55 18.00 13.48
CA HIS A 800 -16.12 16.73 13.03
C HIS A 800 -15.03 15.76 12.54
N GLY A 801 -15.00 14.55 13.11
CA GLY A 801 -13.97 13.57 12.82
C GLY A 801 -12.84 13.53 13.85
N SER A 802 -12.71 14.51 14.75
CA SER A 802 -11.60 14.55 15.72
C SER A 802 -11.43 13.22 16.47
N SER A 803 -10.20 12.72 16.47
CA SER A 803 -9.83 11.43 17.04
C SER A 803 -8.70 11.56 18.06
N TYR A 804 -8.60 10.60 18.98
CA TYR A 804 -7.49 10.51 19.92
C TYR A 804 -6.16 10.20 19.21
N ALA A 805 -5.06 10.22 19.97
CA ALA A 805 -3.70 10.05 19.48
C ALA A 805 -2.90 8.98 20.28
N ASP A 806 -3.58 8.24 21.14
CA ASP A 806 -3.00 7.33 22.13
C ASP A 806 -2.48 6.01 21.55
N LEU A 807 -2.80 5.73 20.27
CA LEU A 807 -2.37 4.53 19.56
C LEU A 807 -1.49 4.82 18.33
N GLU A 808 -1.14 6.09 18.08
CA GLU A 808 -0.34 6.50 16.91
C GLU A 808 1.01 5.81 16.77
N ASP A 809 1.62 5.33 17.85
CA ASP A 809 2.92 4.65 17.81
C ASP A 809 2.80 3.12 17.79
N LYS A 810 1.57 2.59 17.72
CA LYS A 810 1.27 1.16 17.77
C LYS A 810 0.97 0.61 16.38
N ILE A 811 1.22 -0.68 16.23
CA ILE A 811 0.80 -1.45 15.06
C ILE A 811 -0.35 -2.32 15.56
N ILE A 812 -1.54 -2.13 14.99
CA ILE A 812 -2.72 -2.88 15.43
C ILE A 812 -2.79 -4.19 14.62
N PRO A 813 -2.81 -5.37 15.26
CA PRO A 813 -2.94 -6.63 14.55
C PRO A 813 -4.27 -6.72 13.79
N GLY A 814 -4.23 -7.27 12.59
CA GLY A 814 -5.41 -7.60 11.79
C GLY A 814 -5.50 -9.11 11.55
N ASN A 815 -6.17 -9.50 10.46
CA ASN A 815 -6.24 -10.89 10.05
C ASN A 815 -4.88 -11.35 9.50
N SER A 816 -4.21 -12.25 10.22
CA SER A 816 -2.91 -12.81 9.83
C SER A 816 -3.02 -13.90 8.76
N PHE A 817 -4.22 -14.47 8.58
CA PHE A 817 -4.55 -15.63 7.76
C PHE A 817 -3.80 -16.91 8.16
N ASP A 818 -3.30 -16.98 9.39
CA ASP A 818 -2.40 -18.04 9.87
C ASP A 818 -2.91 -18.76 11.14
N TYR A 819 -4.21 -18.63 11.43
CA TYR A 819 -4.82 -19.21 12.63
C TYR A 819 -4.87 -20.75 12.65
N PRO A 820 -4.87 -21.48 11.50
CA PRO A 820 -4.65 -22.93 11.52
C PRO A 820 -3.35 -23.36 12.21
N TYR A 821 -2.30 -22.53 12.14
CA TYR A 821 -1.07 -22.78 12.89
C TYR A 821 -1.31 -22.67 14.40
N VAL A 822 -1.95 -21.60 14.87
CA VAL A 822 -2.22 -21.34 16.30
C VAL A 822 -3.09 -22.43 16.94
N HIS A 823 -4.16 -22.84 16.26
CA HIS A 823 -4.99 -23.97 16.69
C HIS A 823 -4.21 -25.29 16.65
N GLY A 824 -3.47 -25.48 15.56
CA GLY A 824 -2.64 -26.66 15.31
C GLY A 824 -1.57 -26.90 16.37
N GLU A 825 -0.92 -25.85 16.89
CA GLU A 825 0.03 -25.94 18.00
C GLU A 825 -0.61 -26.56 19.25
N ALA A 826 -1.80 -26.09 19.64
CA ALA A 826 -2.52 -26.61 20.79
C ALA A 826 -3.00 -28.06 20.58
N ILE A 827 -3.40 -28.42 19.36
CA ILE A 827 -3.81 -29.78 18.98
C ILE A 827 -2.59 -30.73 19.02
N LYS A 828 -1.46 -30.32 18.42
CA LYS A 828 -0.20 -31.06 18.42
C LYS A 828 0.28 -31.30 19.85
N ALA A 829 0.33 -30.27 20.68
CA ALA A 829 0.71 -30.38 22.08
C ALA A 829 -0.19 -31.33 22.89
N SER A 830 -1.43 -31.54 22.43
CA SER A 830 -2.39 -32.49 22.99
C SER A 830 -2.24 -33.93 22.47
N GLY A 831 -1.27 -34.20 21.60
CA GLY A 831 -0.94 -35.54 21.09
C GLY A 831 -1.76 -35.99 19.88
N TYR A 832 -2.32 -35.04 19.10
CA TYR A 832 -3.05 -35.30 17.87
C TYR A 832 -2.37 -34.64 16.66
N GLY A 833 -2.52 -35.26 15.49
CA GLY A 833 -2.23 -34.57 14.23
C GLY A 833 -3.40 -33.67 13.81
N PHE A 834 -3.16 -32.81 12.83
CA PHE A 834 -4.20 -31.97 12.25
C PHE A 834 -3.94 -31.71 10.77
N ILE A 835 -5.00 -31.35 10.07
CA ILE A 835 -5.02 -30.98 8.66
C ILE A 835 -5.97 -29.81 8.48
N SER A 836 -5.71 -28.92 7.52
CA SER A 836 -6.55 -27.75 7.33
C SER A 836 -6.98 -27.52 5.88
N MET A 837 -8.10 -26.80 5.74
CA MET A 837 -8.67 -26.32 4.48
C MET A 837 -9.37 -24.99 4.68
N SER A 838 -9.57 -24.24 3.59
CA SER A 838 -10.40 -23.05 3.59
C SER A 838 -11.88 -23.40 3.80
N ASP A 839 -12.66 -22.43 4.23
CA ASP A 839 -14.11 -22.53 4.33
C ASP A 839 -14.74 -22.85 2.97
N GLU A 840 -14.28 -22.25 1.85
CA GLU A 840 -14.87 -22.53 0.54
C GLU A 840 -14.58 -23.95 0.08
N ALA A 841 -13.41 -24.51 0.42
CA ALA A 841 -13.12 -25.92 0.18
C ALA A 841 -14.01 -26.84 1.05
N PHE A 842 -14.28 -26.46 2.29
CA PHE A 842 -15.19 -27.19 3.17
C PHE A 842 -16.64 -27.15 2.66
N GLU A 843 -17.09 -26.00 2.14
CA GLU A 843 -18.43 -25.78 1.59
C GLU A 843 -18.77 -26.68 0.39
N GLU A 844 -17.76 -27.04 -0.42
CA GLU A 844 -17.92 -27.92 -1.59
C GLU A 844 -18.20 -29.38 -1.21
N GLN A 845 -18.02 -29.76 0.06
CA GLN A 845 -18.35 -31.09 0.58
C GLN A 845 -17.56 -32.24 -0.08
N GLU A 846 -16.41 -31.95 -0.70
CA GLU A 846 -15.47 -32.90 -1.29
C GLU A 846 -14.48 -33.47 -0.25
N TRP A 847 -15.00 -33.84 0.92
CA TRP A 847 -14.25 -34.43 2.04
C TRP A 847 -15.02 -35.62 2.64
N ASN A 848 -14.30 -36.50 3.35
CA ASN A 848 -14.87 -37.65 4.05
C ASN A 848 -14.71 -37.48 5.57
N SER A 849 -15.83 -37.29 6.29
CA SER A 849 -15.84 -37.11 7.74
C SER A 849 -15.20 -38.27 8.51
N GLU A 850 -15.23 -39.49 7.97
CA GLU A 850 -14.64 -40.67 8.62
C GLU A 850 -13.10 -40.62 8.65
N GLN A 851 -12.46 -39.67 7.98
CA GLN A 851 -11.01 -39.47 8.03
C GLN A 851 -10.56 -38.64 9.24
N TYR A 852 -11.48 -37.94 9.91
CA TYR A 852 -11.15 -36.95 10.92
C TYR A 852 -11.60 -37.38 12.32
N PHE A 853 -10.80 -37.05 13.32
CA PHE A 853 -11.14 -37.28 14.73
C PHE A 853 -12.19 -36.27 15.21
N ALA A 854 -12.04 -35.01 14.80
CA ALA A 854 -12.92 -33.90 15.13
C ALA A 854 -12.80 -32.82 14.04
N LEU A 855 -13.80 -31.93 13.98
CA LEU A 855 -13.81 -30.72 13.18
C LEU A 855 -13.56 -29.53 14.10
N ASP A 856 -12.72 -28.60 13.69
CA ASP A 856 -12.44 -27.34 14.36
C ASP A 856 -12.75 -26.21 13.38
N LEU A 857 -13.89 -25.54 13.59
CA LEU A 857 -14.33 -24.38 12.80
C LEU A 857 -13.89 -23.11 13.51
N LEU A 858 -12.89 -22.44 12.96
CA LEU A 858 -12.43 -21.15 13.47
C LEU A 858 -13.03 -20.04 12.62
N PHE A 859 -13.74 -19.13 13.28
CA PHE A 859 -14.40 -17.99 12.66
C PHE A 859 -13.82 -16.66 13.12
N GLY A 860 -12.86 -16.61 14.05
CA GLY A 860 -12.26 -15.34 14.47
C GLY A 860 -13.25 -14.21 14.71
N GLU A 861 -13.04 -13.08 14.02
CA GLU A 861 -13.97 -11.95 13.97
C GLU A 861 -14.93 -11.97 12.76
N GLU A 862 -15.03 -13.08 12.03
CA GLU A 862 -15.94 -13.29 10.90
C GLU A 862 -17.36 -12.89 11.30
N LYS A 863 -17.97 -12.04 10.49
CA LYS A 863 -19.36 -11.61 10.63
C LYS A 863 -19.81 -10.89 9.37
N THR A 864 -21.11 -11.01 9.11
CA THR A 864 -21.77 -10.29 8.03
C THR A 864 -21.47 -8.80 8.11
N THR A 865 -20.83 -8.28 7.06
CA THR A 865 -20.47 -6.86 6.96
C THR A 865 -21.20 -6.22 5.78
N SER A 866 -21.85 -5.08 6.03
CA SER A 866 -22.59 -4.32 5.03
C SER A 866 -22.12 -2.86 4.98
N ARG A 867 -22.09 -2.31 3.76
CA ARG A 867 -21.72 -0.93 3.48
C ARG A 867 -22.92 -0.01 3.70
N ILE A 868 -22.65 1.18 4.24
CA ILE A 868 -23.64 2.25 4.34
C ILE A 868 -23.59 3.24 3.15
N TYR A 869 -22.53 3.18 2.34
CA TYR A 869 -22.32 4.00 1.14
C TYR A 869 -21.98 3.15 -0.08
N GLY A 870 -22.40 3.61 -1.26
CA GLY A 870 -22.07 2.97 -2.54
C GLY A 870 -22.97 1.79 -2.89
N LEU A 871 -22.38 0.79 -3.55
CA LEU A 871 -23.04 -0.47 -3.90
C LEU A 871 -23.32 -1.28 -2.64
N GLU A 872 -24.55 -1.79 -2.55
CA GLU A 872 -24.94 -2.72 -1.51
C GLU A 872 -24.06 -3.97 -1.56
N ASN A 873 -23.58 -4.40 -0.40
CA ASN A 873 -22.84 -5.64 -0.23
C ASN A 873 -23.31 -6.36 1.05
N LYS A 874 -23.00 -7.65 1.11
CA LYS A 874 -23.18 -8.48 2.27
C LYS A 874 -22.10 -9.53 2.28
N ASP A 875 -20.93 -9.10 2.71
CA ASP A 875 -19.72 -9.93 2.74
C ASP A 875 -19.65 -10.69 4.07
N PHE A 876 -18.82 -11.74 4.14
CA PHE A 876 -18.38 -12.36 5.41
C PHE A 876 -19.51 -13.02 6.22
N ILE A 877 -20.51 -13.58 5.54
CA ILE A 877 -21.64 -14.27 6.17
C ILE A 877 -21.17 -15.63 6.72
N ILE A 878 -21.28 -15.88 8.02
CA ILE A 878 -20.85 -17.15 8.63
C ILE A 878 -21.75 -18.30 8.16
N TYR A 879 -23.07 -18.14 8.27
CA TYR A 879 -24.02 -19.22 8.05
C TYR A 879 -24.63 -19.24 6.64
N THR A 880 -23.79 -19.19 5.60
CA THR A 880 -24.26 -19.33 4.21
C THR A 880 -25.06 -20.63 4.04
N PRO A 881 -25.95 -20.73 3.02
CA PRO A 881 -26.61 -22.00 2.71
C PRO A 881 -25.64 -23.17 2.46
N LYS A 882 -24.45 -22.89 1.89
CA LYS A 882 -23.43 -23.91 1.65
C LYS A 882 -22.74 -24.33 2.96
N MET A 883 -22.31 -23.37 3.78
CA MET A 883 -21.71 -23.62 5.10
C MET A 883 -22.63 -24.45 6.00
N ARG A 884 -23.90 -24.05 6.14
CA ARG A 884 -24.89 -24.82 6.94
C ARG A 884 -25.05 -26.25 6.44
N LYS A 885 -25.05 -26.46 5.12
CA LYS A 885 -25.14 -27.80 4.53
C LYS A 885 -23.88 -28.62 4.81
N ALA A 886 -22.69 -28.02 4.74
CA ALA A 886 -21.42 -28.68 5.04
C ALA A 886 -21.32 -29.08 6.52
N ILE A 887 -21.64 -28.15 7.44
CA ILE A 887 -21.72 -28.43 8.88
C ILE A 887 -22.73 -29.56 9.16
N LYS A 888 -23.94 -29.46 8.59
CA LYS A 888 -24.98 -30.50 8.76
C LYS A 888 -24.52 -31.86 8.26
N LYS A 889 -23.85 -31.92 7.10
CA LYS A 889 -23.26 -33.16 6.56
C LYS A 889 -22.25 -33.75 7.56
N TYR A 890 -21.43 -32.93 8.19
CA TYR A 890 -20.42 -33.38 9.14
C TYR A 890 -21.04 -33.89 10.45
N ILE A 891 -21.93 -33.13 11.11
CA ILE A 891 -22.50 -33.52 12.41
C ILE A 891 -23.40 -34.77 12.33
N LEU A 892 -23.92 -35.10 11.14
CA LEU A 892 -24.68 -36.33 10.88
C LEU A 892 -23.78 -37.56 10.67
N SER A 893 -22.46 -37.40 10.65
CA SER A 893 -21.54 -38.54 10.55
C SER A 893 -21.48 -39.32 11.86
N LYS A 894 -21.05 -40.59 11.75
CA LYS A 894 -20.86 -41.44 12.93
C LYS A 894 -19.83 -40.83 13.87
N ASP A 895 -20.16 -40.77 15.16
CA ASP A 895 -19.29 -40.30 16.25
C ASP A 895 -18.68 -38.90 16.04
N ALA A 896 -19.41 -38.02 15.32
CA ALA A 896 -18.99 -36.66 15.02
C ALA A 896 -18.65 -35.85 16.29
N LYS A 897 -17.53 -35.11 16.22
CA LYS A 897 -17.08 -34.16 17.25
C LYS A 897 -16.70 -32.84 16.60
N MET A 898 -17.07 -31.73 17.22
CA MET A 898 -16.86 -30.40 16.65
C MET A 898 -16.47 -29.34 17.69
N ILE A 899 -15.53 -28.49 17.35
CA ILE A 899 -15.20 -27.23 18.00
C ILE A 899 -15.67 -26.11 17.07
N LEU A 900 -16.28 -25.06 17.62
CA LEU A 900 -16.64 -23.86 16.88
C LEU A 900 -16.33 -22.65 17.75
N SER A 901 -15.50 -21.72 17.27
CA SER A 901 -15.15 -20.50 18.01
C SER A 901 -15.16 -19.26 17.13
N GLY A 902 -15.72 -18.17 17.65
CA GLY A 902 -15.68 -16.86 17.00
C GLY A 902 -16.40 -15.80 17.83
N ALA A 903 -16.06 -14.53 17.60
CA ALA A 903 -16.60 -13.41 18.37
C ALA A 903 -18.08 -13.10 18.06
N TYR A 904 -18.55 -13.43 16.85
CA TYR A 904 -19.86 -13.00 16.33
C TYR A 904 -20.77 -14.15 15.87
N ILE A 905 -20.51 -15.38 16.29
CA ILE A 905 -21.26 -16.59 15.88
C ILE A 905 -22.74 -16.58 16.30
N GLY A 906 -23.11 -15.78 17.29
CA GLY A 906 -24.48 -15.53 17.70
C GLY A 906 -25.05 -14.27 17.06
N THR A 907 -24.27 -13.19 17.01
CA THR A 907 -24.66 -11.92 16.40
C THR A 907 -24.97 -12.07 14.91
N ASP A 908 -24.19 -12.88 14.19
CA ASP A 908 -24.36 -13.11 12.76
C ASP A 908 -25.70 -13.78 12.42
N VAL A 909 -26.31 -14.51 13.37
CA VAL A 909 -27.66 -15.08 13.22
C VAL A 909 -28.68 -13.98 12.89
N GLU A 910 -28.48 -12.77 13.42
CA GLU A 910 -29.32 -11.62 13.12
C GLU A 910 -28.80 -10.82 11.92
N LEU A 911 -27.48 -10.56 11.83
CA LEU A 911 -26.89 -9.73 10.77
C LEU A 911 -27.03 -10.36 9.37
N CYS A 912 -26.89 -11.69 9.26
CA CYS A 912 -26.98 -12.42 7.99
C CYS A 912 -28.36 -12.30 7.33
N GLY A 913 -29.41 -11.91 8.08
CA GLY A 913 -30.75 -11.64 7.55
C GLY A 913 -31.47 -12.86 6.98
N ASP A 914 -30.96 -14.08 7.17
CA ASP A 914 -31.63 -15.32 6.77
C ASP A 914 -32.33 -15.95 7.98
N SER A 915 -33.67 -15.93 7.94
CA SER A 915 -34.53 -16.48 9.00
C SER A 915 -34.29 -17.98 9.31
N LEU A 916 -33.72 -18.74 8.38
CA LEU A 916 -33.41 -20.16 8.57
C LEU A 916 -32.15 -20.39 9.42
N VAL A 917 -31.30 -19.37 9.60
CA VAL A 917 -30.06 -19.51 10.38
C VAL A 917 -30.36 -19.71 11.85
N LYS A 918 -31.35 -18.99 12.40
CA LYS A 918 -31.78 -19.19 13.79
C LYS A 918 -32.24 -20.61 14.07
N GLU A 919 -33.08 -21.16 13.18
CA GLU A 919 -33.54 -22.54 13.32
C GLU A 919 -32.36 -23.52 13.23
N PHE A 920 -31.41 -23.27 12.33
CA PHE A 920 -30.20 -24.07 12.20
C PHE A 920 -29.35 -24.04 13.48
N THR A 921 -29.05 -22.87 14.04
CA THR A 921 -28.22 -22.79 15.26
C THR A 921 -28.91 -23.44 16.46
N GLU A 922 -30.23 -23.27 16.61
CA GLU A 922 -30.98 -23.84 17.72
C GLU A 922 -31.18 -25.36 17.61
N LYS A 923 -31.47 -25.88 16.41
CA LYS A 923 -31.79 -27.30 16.21
C LYS A 923 -30.58 -28.17 15.90
N GLU A 924 -29.62 -27.65 15.15
CA GLU A 924 -28.47 -28.42 14.66
C GLU A 924 -27.19 -28.12 15.43
N LEU A 925 -27.02 -26.90 15.97
CA LEU A 925 -25.84 -26.52 16.78
C LEU A 925 -26.12 -26.40 18.28
N HIS A 926 -27.39 -26.50 18.67
CA HIS A 926 -27.84 -26.51 20.06
C HIS A 926 -27.48 -25.27 20.89
N TYR A 927 -27.41 -24.10 20.26
CA TYR A 927 -27.30 -22.81 20.97
C TYR A 927 -28.23 -21.74 20.41
N GLN A 928 -28.52 -20.74 21.23
CA GLN A 928 -29.22 -19.51 20.85
C GLN A 928 -28.37 -18.28 21.22
N PHE A 929 -28.42 -17.25 20.39
CA PHE A 929 -27.85 -15.94 20.69
C PHE A 929 -28.55 -15.30 21.88
N ARG A 930 -27.79 -14.56 22.70
CA ARG A 930 -28.34 -13.73 23.79
C ARG A 930 -28.03 -12.26 23.65
N THR A 931 -26.75 -11.92 23.49
CA THR A 931 -26.27 -10.54 23.43
C THR A 931 -24.84 -10.54 22.92
N ASN A 932 -24.49 -9.52 22.15
CA ASN A 932 -23.11 -9.13 21.91
C ASN A 932 -22.57 -8.32 23.09
N TYR A 933 -21.28 -7.97 23.04
CA TYR A 933 -20.57 -7.23 24.09
C TYR A 933 -20.65 -7.95 25.45
N ALA A 934 -20.51 -9.27 25.42
CA ALA A 934 -20.69 -10.09 26.59
C ALA A 934 -19.57 -9.91 27.63
N SER A 935 -18.39 -9.43 27.24
CA SER A 935 -17.27 -9.17 28.15
C SER A 935 -16.37 -8.06 27.64
N LYS A 936 -15.89 -7.21 28.56
CA LYS A 936 -14.77 -6.27 28.34
C LYS A 936 -13.48 -6.71 29.03
N SER A 937 -13.51 -7.82 29.77
CA SER A 937 -12.34 -8.27 30.56
C SER A 937 -11.60 -9.44 29.94
N GLY A 938 -12.18 -10.09 28.93
CA GLY A 938 -11.64 -11.34 28.36
C GLY A 938 -11.71 -12.58 29.28
N MET A 939 -12.00 -12.41 30.57
CA MET A 939 -11.94 -13.50 31.54
C MET A 939 -13.12 -14.48 31.42
N VAL A 940 -12.83 -15.78 31.31
CA VAL A 940 -13.81 -16.87 31.30
C VAL A 940 -13.44 -17.98 32.30
N SER A 941 -14.46 -18.68 32.80
CA SER A 941 -14.30 -19.79 33.75
C SER A 941 -15.39 -20.85 33.58
N HIS A 942 -15.09 -22.09 33.95
CA HIS A 942 -16.05 -23.20 33.86
C HIS A 942 -17.09 -23.16 34.98
N PRO A 943 -18.40 -23.40 34.68
CA PRO A 943 -19.40 -23.59 35.72
C PRO A 943 -19.26 -24.96 36.40
N ASN A 944 -19.85 -25.10 37.59
CA ASN A 944 -19.76 -26.34 38.39
C ASN A 944 -20.28 -27.59 37.65
N GLU A 945 -21.25 -27.44 36.74
CA GLU A 945 -21.88 -28.53 36.00
C GLU A 945 -20.91 -29.33 35.13
N VAL A 946 -19.89 -28.67 34.58
CA VAL A 946 -18.89 -29.29 33.67
C VAL A 946 -17.54 -29.49 34.36
N ARG A 947 -17.44 -29.18 35.66
CA ARG A 947 -16.18 -29.08 36.40
C ARG A 947 -15.43 -30.39 36.61
N GLU A 948 -16.13 -31.52 36.48
CA GLU A 948 -15.52 -32.86 36.47
C GLU A 948 -14.56 -33.03 35.28
N ASP A 949 -14.90 -32.41 34.15
CA ASP A 949 -14.20 -32.58 32.87
C ASP A 949 -13.37 -31.34 32.53
N PHE A 950 -13.79 -30.18 33.04
CA PHE A 950 -13.24 -28.88 32.68
C PHE A 950 -13.05 -27.98 33.91
N ASP A 951 -11.82 -27.71 34.27
CA ASP A 951 -11.41 -26.71 35.26
C ASP A 951 -10.49 -25.66 34.62
N GLY A 952 -9.97 -24.72 35.41
CA GLY A 952 -9.13 -23.61 34.90
C GLY A 952 -9.90 -22.32 34.65
N ASN A 953 -9.14 -21.24 34.45
CA ASN A 953 -9.63 -19.92 34.07
C ASN A 953 -8.77 -19.42 32.93
N TYR A 954 -9.38 -18.74 31.97
CA TYR A 954 -8.70 -18.29 30.75
C TYR A 954 -8.99 -16.83 30.49
N ARG A 955 -8.12 -16.18 29.72
CA ARG A 955 -8.32 -14.82 29.26
C ARG A 955 -8.04 -14.70 27.77
N PHE A 956 -8.95 -14.06 27.05
CA PHE A 956 -8.74 -13.66 25.66
C PHE A 956 -8.55 -12.13 25.53
N GLU A 957 -7.87 -11.71 24.47
CA GLU A 957 -7.51 -10.31 24.28
C GLU A 957 -8.73 -9.44 23.96
N THR A 958 -8.89 -8.35 24.70
CA THR A 958 -10.03 -7.40 24.58
C THR A 958 -9.57 -5.94 24.58
N GLY A 959 -8.27 -5.71 24.66
CA GLY A 959 -7.55 -4.45 24.53
C GLY A 959 -6.46 -4.56 23.46
N TYR A 960 -5.34 -3.87 23.67
CA TYR A 960 -4.23 -3.85 22.73
C TYR A 960 -3.19 -4.92 23.08
N ASP A 961 -2.88 -5.77 22.11
CA ASP A 961 -1.69 -6.61 22.08
C ASP A 961 -0.94 -6.40 20.76
N GLN A 962 0.37 -6.69 20.74
CA GLN A 962 1.20 -6.49 19.55
C GLN A 962 1.02 -7.60 18.49
N ASN A 963 0.51 -8.77 18.88
CA ASN A 963 0.43 -9.96 18.04
C ASN A 963 -0.99 -10.54 17.94
N ILE A 964 -1.83 -10.33 18.96
CA ILE A 964 -3.21 -10.83 19.02
C ILE A 964 -4.17 -9.69 18.70
N TYR A 965 -5.10 -9.93 17.77
CA TYR A 965 -6.14 -8.95 17.43
C TYR A 965 -7.14 -8.82 18.60
N LYS A 966 -7.71 -7.63 18.71
CA LYS A 966 -8.67 -7.30 19.77
C LYS A 966 -10.03 -7.95 19.49
N VAL A 967 -10.70 -8.42 20.54
CA VAL A 967 -12.09 -8.86 20.48
C VAL A 967 -12.98 -7.83 21.18
N GLU A 968 -13.59 -6.90 20.44
CA GLU A 968 -14.34 -5.78 21.03
C GLU A 968 -15.71 -6.21 21.57
N ALA A 969 -16.34 -7.17 20.89
CA ALA A 969 -17.75 -7.46 21.06
C ALA A 969 -18.06 -8.97 21.10
N PRO A 970 -17.47 -9.74 22.02
CA PRO A 970 -17.68 -11.19 22.10
C PRO A 970 -19.15 -11.53 22.42
N ASP A 971 -19.62 -12.66 21.94
CA ASP A 971 -21.00 -13.10 22.04
C ASP A 971 -21.31 -13.94 23.29
N ALA A 972 -22.45 -13.65 23.93
CA ALA A 972 -23.06 -14.59 24.85
C ALA A 972 -24.04 -15.50 24.10
N ILE A 973 -23.88 -16.81 24.28
CA ILE A 973 -24.72 -17.86 23.70
C ILE A 973 -25.20 -18.83 24.78
N GLU A 974 -26.43 -19.30 24.69
CA GLU A 974 -27.04 -20.19 25.70
C GLU A 974 -27.44 -21.54 25.10
N PRO A 975 -27.36 -22.62 25.89
CA PRO A 975 -27.70 -23.97 25.44
C PRO A 975 -29.19 -24.09 25.05
N VAL A 976 -29.47 -24.89 24.02
CA VAL A 976 -30.82 -25.20 23.55
C VAL A 976 -31.01 -26.70 23.36
N GLY A 977 -31.96 -27.27 24.11
CA GLY A 977 -32.37 -28.67 23.97
C GLY A 977 -31.93 -29.55 25.14
N LYS A 978 -31.93 -30.86 24.92
CA LYS A 978 -31.44 -31.86 25.89
C LYS A 978 -29.96 -32.13 25.64
N ASN A 979 -29.26 -32.62 26.66
CA ASN A 979 -27.83 -32.98 26.59
C ASN A 979 -26.90 -31.79 26.25
N THR A 980 -27.37 -30.58 26.54
CA THR A 980 -26.63 -29.33 26.40
C THR A 980 -26.38 -28.70 27.76
N SER A 981 -25.19 -28.14 27.98
CA SER A 981 -24.87 -27.39 29.19
C SER A 981 -24.03 -26.15 28.87
N VAL A 982 -23.92 -25.25 29.84
CA VAL A 982 -23.00 -24.10 29.72
C VAL A 982 -21.57 -24.60 29.86
N PHE A 983 -20.72 -24.30 28.88
CA PHE A 983 -19.32 -24.70 28.86
C PHE A 983 -18.44 -23.72 29.64
N LEU A 984 -18.61 -22.43 29.39
CA LEU A 984 -17.85 -21.34 30.01
C LEU A 984 -18.79 -20.21 30.40
N ARG A 985 -18.42 -19.44 31.42
CA ARG A 985 -19.06 -18.18 31.79
C ARG A 985 -18.05 -17.05 31.77
N TYR A 986 -18.47 -15.87 31.31
CA TYR A 986 -17.70 -14.66 31.49
C TYR A 986 -17.60 -14.31 32.98
N SER A 987 -16.39 -14.28 33.52
CA SER A 987 -16.15 -14.31 34.96
C SER A 987 -16.68 -13.08 35.71
N LYS A 988 -16.90 -11.95 35.03
CA LYS A 988 -17.38 -10.70 35.65
C LYS A 988 -18.89 -10.52 35.70
N ASN A 989 -19.64 -11.12 34.76
CA ASN A 989 -21.10 -10.95 34.68
C ASN A 989 -21.87 -12.26 34.55
N THR A 990 -21.18 -13.39 34.55
CA THR A 990 -21.72 -14.76 34.56
C THR A 990 -22.56 -15.16 33.34
N LYS A 991 -22.65 -14.33 32.30
CA LYS A 991 -23.25 -14.72 31.01
C LYS A 991 -22.52 -15.94 30.44
N SER A 992 -23.25 -16.83 29.76
CA SER A 992 -22.65 -17.99 29.11
C SER A 992 -21.75 -17.54 27.95
N ALA A 993 -20.49 -17.96 27.97
CA ALA A 993 -19.46 -17.70 26.97
C ALA A 993 -19.27 -18.88 26.01
N GLY A 994 -19.97 -19.99 26.26
CA GLY A 994 -19.89 -21.17 25.41
C GLY A 994 -20.89 -22.25 25.81
N VAL A 995 -21.17 -23.15 24.87
CA VAL A 995 -22.13 -24.24 24.98
C VAL A 995 -21.43 -25.57 24.73
N LEU A 996 -21.71 -26.54 25.58
CA LEU A 996 -21.31 -27.93 25.43
C LEU A 996 -22.53 -28.76 25.00
N PHE A 997 -22.37 -29.62 24.00
CA PHE A 997 -23.37 -30.61 23.60
C PHE A 997 -22.77 -32.02 23.66
N ASN A 998 -23.51 -32.96 24.25
CA ASN A 998 -23.13 -34.37 24.41
C ASN A 998 -24.29 -35.30 24.07
N GLY A 999 -24.71 -35.31 22.80
CA GLY A 999 -25.84 -36.12 22.32
C GLY A 999 -25.46 -37.06 21.18
N ASP A 1000 -26.20 -36.94 20.07
CA ASP A 1000 -25.96 -37.77 18.89
C ASP A 1000 -24.58 -37.51 18.27
N TYR A 1001 -24.10 -36.27 18.39
CA TYR A 1001 -22.72 -35.85 18.19
C TYR A 1001 -22.24 -35.07 19.44
N LYS A 1002 -20.94 -34.73 19.50
CA LYS A 1002 -20.38 -33.90 20.57
C LYS A 1002 -19.91 -32.55 20.04
N SER A 1003 -20.15 -31.47 20.77
CA SER A 1003 -19.53 -30.19 20.42
C SER A 1003 -19.20 -29.27 21.58
N VAL A 1004 -18.22 -28.42 21.35
CA VAL A 1004 -17.86 -27.27 22.18
C VAL A 1004 -17.95 -26.03 21.30
N ILE A 1005 -18.81 -25.09 21.67
CA ILE A 1005 -19.03 -23.84 20.93
C ILE A 1005 -18.69 -22.67 21.83
N MET A 1006 -17.88 -21.71 21.38
CA MET A 1006 -17.40 -20.57 22.16
C MET A 1006 -17.76 -19.25 21.46
N GLY A 1007 -18.34 -18.30 22.21
CA GLY A 1007 -18.68 -16.95 21.74
C GLY A 1007 -17.49 -15.97 21.76
N PHE A 1008 -16.28 -16.51 21.65
CA PHE A 1008 -15.04 -15.76 21.46
C PHE A 1008 -14.06 -16.65 20.68
N PRO A 1009 -13.09 -16.06 19.96
CA PRO A 1009 -12.13 -16.84 19.17
C PRO A 1009 -11.10 -17.55 20.04
N PHE A 1010 -10.79 -18.81 19.74
CA PHE A 1010 -9.82 -19.58 20.52
C PHE A 1010 -8.38 -19.04 20.37
N GLU A 1011 -8.02 -18.59 19.17
CA GLU A 1011 -6.72 -18.02 18.83
C GLU A 1011 -6.41 -16.72 19.59
N THR A 1012 -7.41 -16.08 20.20
CA THR A 1012 -7.26 -14.84 20.97
C THR A 1012 -6.98 -15.05 22.45
N ILE A 1013 -6.98 -16.30 22.93
CA ILE A 1013 -6.55 -16.64 24.30
C ILE A 1013 -5.07 -16.23 24.45
N GLU A 1014 -4.78 -15.42 25.47
CA GLU A 1014 -3.55 -14.61 25.57
C GLU A 1014 -2.26 -15.45 25.57
N THR A 1015 -2.27 -16.61 26.24
CA THR A 1015 -1.06 -17.43 26.39
C THR A 1015 -1.17 -18.77 25.67
N GLU A 1016 -0.04 -19.22 25.12
CA GLU A 1016 0.08 -20.54 24.50
C GLU A 1016 -0.28 -21.67 25.49
N ALA A 1017 0.16 -21.57 26.73
CA ALA A 1017 -0.13 -22.55 27.77
C ALA A 1017 -1.63 -22.69 28.03
N GLU A 1018 -2.37 -21.58 28.08
CA GLU A 1018 -3.83 -21.57 28.25
C GLU A 1018 -4.55 -22.19 27.04
N ARG A 1019 -4.09 -21.88 25.82
CA ARG A 1019 -4.60 -22.51 24.59
C ARG A 1019 -4.40 -24.03 24.61
N ILE A 1020 -3.19 -24.49 24.91
CA ILE A 1020 -2.87 -25.92 25.02
C ILE A 1020 -3.75 -26.60 26.08
N GLU A 1021 -3.88 -25.99 27.26
CA GLU A 1021 -4.68 -26.54 28.35
C GLU A 1021 -6.16 -26.70 27.96
N MET A 1022 -6.78 -25.65 27.40
CA MET A 1022 -8.18 -25.68 26.96
C MET A 1022 -8.39 -26.74 25.87
N MET A 1023 -7.56 -26.73 24.82
CA MET A 1023 -7.66 -27.69 23.72
C MET A 1023 -7.49 -29.13 24.21
N SER A 1024 -6.52 -29.39 25.10
CA SER A 1024 -6.30 -30.71 25.69
C SER A 1024 -7.54 -31.24 26.41
N LYS A 1025 -8.24 -30.38 27.16
CA LYS A 1025 -9.47 -30.76 27.88
C LYS A 1025 -10.62 -31.06 26.92
N ILE A 1026 -10.80 -30.25 25.87
CA ILE A 1026 -11.81 -30.47 24.83
C ILE A 1026 -11.59 -31.83 24.14
N LEU A 1027 -10.36 -32.12 23.71
CA LEU A 1027 -10.03 -33.38 23.04
C LEU A 1027 -10.16 -34.60 23.99
N LYS A 1028 -9.88 -34.44 25.29
CA LYS A 1028 -10.14 -35.48 26.30
C LYS A 1028 -11.64 -35.75 26.48
N PHE A 1029 -12.47 -34.71 26.53
CA PHE A 1029 -13.92 -34.85 26.60
C PHE A 1029 -14.49 -35.60 25.39
N PHE A 1030 -13.98 -35.34 24.19
CA PHE A 1030 -14.40 -36.06 22.99
C PHE A 1030 -14.15 -37.56 23.05
N ASN A 1031 -13.13 -38.03 23.79
CA ASN A 1031 -12.85 -39.46 23.98
C ASN A 1031 -13.72 -40.18 25.02
N LYS A 1032 -14.45 -39.47 25.87
CA LYS A 1032 -15.31 -40.13 26.87
C LYS A 1032 -16.45 -40.90 26.18
N GLU A 1033 -16.89 -42.02 26.75
CA GLU A 1033 -18.09 -42.71 26.23
C GLU A 1033 -19.33 -41.82 26.37
N LYS A 1034 -20.33 -42.01 25.51
CA LYS A 1034 -21.62 -41.29 25.61
C LYS A 1034 -22.25 -41.66 26.96
N LYS A 1035 -22.61 -40.64 27.76
CA LYS A 1035 -23.32 -40.83 29.03
C LYS A 1035 -24.78 -41.21 28.79
#